data_AF-A0A423VG89-F1
#
_entry.id   AF-A0A423VG89-F1
#
_cell.length_a   1.000
_cell.length_b   1.000
_cell.length_c   1.000
_cell.angle_alpha   90.00
_cell.angle_beta   90.00
_cell.angle_gamma   90.00
#
_symmetry.space_group_name_H-M   'P 1'
#
loop_
_entity.id
_entity.type
_entity.pdbx_description
1 polymer ?
#
loop_
_entity_poly.entity_id
_entity_poly.type
_entity_poly.pdbx_seq_one_letter_code
_entity_poly.pdbx_strand_id
1 'polypeptide(L)'
;MTTGVFKYIDPTTVVQSEEPFVKPWSKVDADATSFGRTERKCSVANIREAAANGTEFGVDISGFAVYHYPSKVQPEKFLTSDNSELRESYYAEVEQLLREKLGAGVKKVVVFDHTVRKHDPSSPRQPVQQVHVDQTPRAAESRARRHVPADEVDELLKGRYQLINVWRPLGHPASDLPLAVVDWRTTAPQDLVKVDLLYPIRNRDLGDGNDDRGKEILPDPEKAKDTTGYEVKGETYAVAPNEAHKFYYMKDMTPDEAMFIKCFDSGSHGHPNGREGVAQLTPHTAFDDPATPKDAKGRQSIEVRHMNAWRVGYEDIIAPAVRNNTQVAMWGLTAVVALLASSGRLVKAASLQQLNVSLATNPTNVGFYIYVPDTLAPDPPILVNPHWCGGDAPSAYAGSTFANLASQYGFIVIYPDSPNEKDNCWDVSSPKTLTHNGGGDSMGIVSMVNWTLDTYNGDPLRVFVTGVSSGAMMTNVLVGAYPDVFAGGSAFAGVAFGCFGDGIPAGATDLVDYWNSACATGQIQHTPQEWADMVRSAYPGYGDKWRPKMQVFHGTADAAVNYTNFGEEIKAWTGVLGLSQTPTKTIPDTPLANWTKYVYGPAGWFEAYSALDVTHNIPVQADEVVDWFDLKCQGSSCFRWGQGGPLVSN
;
A
#
# COMPACT_ATOMS: atom_id res chain seq x y z
N MET A 1 -29.81 -22.92 12.28
CA MET A 1 -28.99 -23.26 11.08
C MET A 1 -29.91 -23.84 10.00
N THR A 2 -29.75 -23.37 8.76
CA THR A 2 -30.41 -23.92 7.55
C THR A 2 -29.36 -24.59 6.66
N THR A 3 -29.75 -25.06 5.48
CA THR A 3 -28.82 -25.59 4.47
C THR A 3 -29.08 -24.97 3.12
N GLY A 4 -28.03 -24.48 2.45
CA GLY A 4 -28.12 -23.91 1.10
C GLY A 4 -27.36 -24.75 0.08
N VAL A 5 -27.77 -24.64 -1.19
CA VAL A 5 -26.99 -25.14 -2.33
C VAL A 5 -26.31 -23.94 -3.00
N PHE A 6 -24.99 -23.96 -3.04
CA PHE A 6 -24.16 -22.86 -3.49
C PHE A 6 -23.43 -23.22 -4.78
N LYS A 7 -23.46 -22.32 -5.76
CA LYS A 7 -22.76 -22.49 -7.04
C LYS A 7 -21.36 -21.86 -6.95
N TYR A 8 -20.35 -22.70 -6.95
CA TYR A 8 -18.94 -22.32 -6.99
C TYR A 8 -18.41 -22.38 -8.44
N ILE A 9 -17.28 -21.74 -8.71
CA ILE A 9 -16.52 -22.06 -9.93
C ILE A 9 -16.03 -23.50 -9.87
N ASP A 10 -16.09 -24.22 -10.99
CA ASP A 10 -15.53 -25.57 -11.09
C ASP A 10 -14.03 -25.48 -11.46
N PRO A 11 -13.10 -25.75 -10.53
CA PRO A 11 -11.67 -25.62 -10.80
C PRO A 11 -11.16 -26.51 -11.93
N THR A 12 -11.87 -27.61 -12.23
CA THR A 12 -11.48 -28.54 -13.31
C THR A 12 -11.70 -27.97 -14.71
N THR A 13 -12.47 -26.88 -14.81
CA THR A 13 -12.81 -26.19 -16.06
C THR A 13 -12.06 -24.87 -16.24
N VAL A 14 -11.21 -24.51 -15.28
CA VAL A 14 -10.49 -23.24 -15.25
C VAL A 14 -9.17 -23.35 -16.01
N VAL A 15 -8.95 -22.44 -16.95
CA VAL A 15 -7.64 -22.20 -17.55
C VAL A 15 -6.94 -21.12 -16.75
N GLN A 16 -5.78 -21.43 -16.16
CA GLN A 16 -4.99 -20.44 -15.42
C GLN A 16 -4.21 -19.58 -16.43
N SER A 17 -4.58 -18.30 -16.53
CA SER A 17 -3.91 -17.34 -17.40
C SER A 17 -4.16 -15.91 -16.93
N GLU A 18 -3.21 -15.02 -17.18
CA GLU A 18 -3.39 -13.57 -17.01
C GLU A 18 -3.73 -12.87 -18.34
N GLU A 19 -3.61 -13.58 -19.48
CA GLU A 19 -3.94 -13.08 -20.82
C GLU A 19 -5.46 -12.84 -20.96
N PRO A 20 -5.90 -11.64 -21.39
CA PRO A 20 -7.31 -11.34 -21.61
C PRO A 20 -7.99 -12.35 -22.54
N PHE A 21 -9.25 -12.67 -22.29
CA PHE A 21 -10.04 -13.69 -23.01
C PHE A 21 -9.55 -15.14 -22.92
N VAL A 22 -8.32 -15.38 -22.44
CA VAL A 22 -7.80 -16.71 -22.06
C VAL A 22 -8.05 -16.96 -20.57
N LYS A 23 -7.82 -15.94 -19.74
CA LYS A 23 -8.24 -15.92 -18.33
C LYS A 23 -9.73 -16.27 -18.21
N PRO A 24 -10.17 -16.93 -17.12
CA PRO A 24 -11.58 -17.15 -16.86
C PRO A 24 -12.35 -15.82 -16.95
N TRP A 25 -13.52 -15.83 -17.58
CA TRP A 25 -14.30 -14.62 -17.79
C TRP A 25 -15.79 -14.88 -17.61
N SER A 26 -16.51 -13.82 -17.29
CA SER A 26 -17.97 -13.79 -17.24
C SER A 26 -18.49 -12.54 -17.93
N LYS A 27 -19.58 -12.68 -18.68
CA LYS A 27 -20.29 -11.55 -19.26
C LYS A 27 -21.12 -10.84 -18.20
N VAL A 28 -21.24 -9.51 -18.32
CA VAL A 28 -22.04 -8.71 -17.38
C VAL A 28 -23.52 -8.62 -17.76
N ASP A 29 -23.84 -8.95 -19.00
CA ASP A 29 -25.16 -8.83 -19.63
C ASP A 29 -25.82 -10.19 -19.91
N ALA A 30 -25.10 -11.29 -19.71
CA ALA A 30 -25.58 -12.66 -19.90
C ALA A 30 -25.07 -13.57 -18.77
N ASP A 31 -25.84 -14.59 -18.40
CA ASP A 31 -25.31 -15.68 -17.57
C ASP A 31 -24.43 -16.62 -18.41
N ALA A 32 -23.27 -16.11 -18.84
CA ALA A 32 -22.32 -16.82 -19.69
C ALA A 32 -20.89 -16.65 -19.16
N THR A 33 -20.20 -17.78 -19.06
CA THR A 33 -18.84 -17.88 -18.51
C THR A 33 -17.97 -18.79 -19.38
N SER A 34 -16.66 -18.58 -19.37
CA SER A 34 -15.71 -19.54 -19.96
C SER A 34 -15.47 -20.79 -19.10
N PHE A 35 -15.80 -20.70 -17.82
CA PHE A 35 -15.69 -21.79 -16.84
C PHE A 35 -17.04 -22.44 -16.54
N GLY A 36 -17.02 -23.68 -16.07
CA GLY A 36 -18.16 -24.38 -15.50
C GLY A 36 -18.38 -24.03 -14.03
N ARG A 37 -19.57 -24.38 -13.52
CA ARG A 37 -19.93 -24.20 -12.12
C ARG A 37 -20.22 -25.56 -11.49
N THR A 38 -19.90 -25.69 -10.21
CA THR A 38 -20.21 -26.88 -9.42
C THR A 38 -21.06 -26.49 -8.21
N GLU A 39 -22.03 -27.32 -7.85
CA GLU A 39 -22.89 -27.08 -6.71
C GLU A 39 -22.39 -27.80 -5.46
N ARG A 40 -22.45 -27.13 -4.33
CA ARG A 40 -22.13 -27.70 -3.01
C ARG A 40 -23.22 -27.36 -2.02
N LYS A 41 -23.66 -28.38 -1.29
CA LYS A 41 -24.61 -28.22 -0.19
C LYS A 41 -23.83 -27.86 1.07
N CYS A 42 -24.11 -26.70 1.67
CA CYS A 42 -23.39 -26.20 2.84
C CYS A 42 -24.36 -25.78 3.94
N SER A 43 -23.97 -25.98 5.20
CA SER A 43 -24.71 -25.44 6.34
C SER A 43 -24.59 -23.92 6.37
N VAL A 44 -25.70 -23.24 6.68
CA VAL A 44 -25.76 -21.78 6.78
C VAL A 44 -26.27 -21.39 8.16
N ALA A 45 -25.48 -20.60 8.90
CA ALA A 45 -25.81 -20.15 10.23
C ALA A 45 -26.46 -18.76 10.22
N ASN A 46 -27.50 -18.57 11.04
CA ASN A 46 -28.12 -17.26 11.22
C ASN A 46 -27.17 -16.38 12.05
N ILE A 47 -26.85 -15.18 11.55
CA ILE A 47 -25.94 -14.23 12.20
C ILE A 47 -26.43 -13.86 13.61
N ARG A 48 -27.75 -13.65 13.80
CA ARG A 48 -28.30 -13.28 15.12
C ARG A 48 -28.04 -14.36 16.17
N GLU A 49 -28.31 -15.62 15.81
CA GLU A 49 -28.09 -16.78 16.68
C GLU A 49 -26.60 -17.00 16.95
N ALA A 50 -25.77 -16.93 15.91
CA ALA A 50 -24.33 -17.11 16.05
C ALA A 50 -23.70 -16.03 16.95
N ALA A 51 -24.14 -14.78 16.81
CA ALA A 51 -23.69 -13.66 17.65
C ALA A 51 -24.16 -13.81 19.10
N ALA A 52 -25.41 -14.24 19.33
CA ALA A 52 -25.91 -14.54 20.66
C ALA A 52 -25.13 -15.67 21.36
N ASN A 53 -24.58 -16.61 20.58
CA ASN A 53 -23.73 -17.70 21.06
C ASN A 53 -22.24 -17.34 21.14
N GLY A 54 -21.89 -16.05 21.02
CA GLY A 54 -20.52 -15.56 21.21
C GLY A 54 -19.65 -15.52 19.95
N THR A 55 -20.19 -15.82 18.76
CA THR A 55 -19.44 -15.60 17.51
C THR A 55 -19.28 -14.09 17.27
N GLU A 56 -18.05 -13.62 17.15
CA GLU A 56 -17.77 -12.24 16.79
C GLU A 56 -17.81 -12.02 15.28
N PHE A 57 -18.51 -10.94 14.88
CA PHE A 57 -18.61 -10.47 13.50
C PHE A 57 -18.16 -9.01 13.42
N GLY A 58 -17.58 -8.65 12.29
CA GLY A 58 -17.09 -7.31 12.00
C GLY A 58 -16.41 -7.27 10.65
N VAL A 59 -16.40 -6.11 9.99
CA VAL A 59 -15.75 -5.97 8.68
C VAL A 59 -14.25 -6.29 8.73
N ASP A 60 -13.58 -6.03 9.85
CA ASP A 60 -12.16 -6.38 10.05
C ASP A 60 -11.95 -7.79 10.63
N ILE A 61 -13.03 -8.47 11.09
CA ILE A 61 -12.96 -9.80 11.74
C ILE A 61 -13.40 -10.90 10.78
N SER A 62 -14.67 -10.86 10.37
CA SER A 62 -15.31 -11.85 9.49
C SER A 62 -15.43 -11.36 8.05
N GLY A 63 -15.12 -10.08 7.79
CA GLY A 63 -15.28 -9.43 6.49
C GLY A 63 -16.66 -8.77 6.28
N PHE A 64 -17.61 -9.03 7.16
CA PHE A 64 -18.97 -8.47 7.10
C PHE A 64 -19.50 -8.09 8.47
N ALA A 65 -20.48 -7.20 8.49
CA ALA A 65 -21.19 -6.81 9.71
C ALA A 65 -22.63 -6.43 9.38
N VAL A 66 -23.55 -6.60 10.33
CA VAL A 66 -24.95 -6.18 10.18
C VAL A 66 -25.29 -5.17 11.26
N TYR A 67 -25.91 -4.07 10.86
CA TYR A 67 -26.31 -2.99 11.75
C TYR A 67 -27.80 -2.74 11.64
N HIS A 68 -28.46 -2.56 12.78
CA HIS A 68 -29.78 -1.93 12.79
C HIS A 68 -29.59 -0.43 12.55
N TYR A 69 -30.03 0.02 11.39
CA TYR A 69 -29.93 1.41 10.93
C TYR A 69 -31.11 1.72 10.01
N PRO A 70 -32.29 2.05 10.56
CA PRO A 70 -33.49 2.32 9.79
C PRO A 70 -33.28 3.40 8.72
N SER A 71 -33.72 3.11 7.48
CA SER A 71 -33.62 4.06 6.38
C SER A 71 -34.62 5.19 6.53
N LYS A 72 -34.18 6.43 6.29
CA LYS A 72 -35.05 7.61 6.22
C LYS A 72 -35.71 7.74 4.86
N VAL A 73 -35.17 7.06 3.85
CA VAL A 73 -35.73 7.01 2.51
C VAL A 73 -36.84 5.96 2.48
N GLN A 74 -37.99 6.34 1.93
CA GLN A 74 -39.16 5.47 1.80
C GLN A 74 -38.91 4.37 0.73
N PRO A 75 -39.30 3.11 0.97
CA PRO A 75 -39.06 1.98 0.07
C PRO A 75 -39.47 2.22 -1.40
N GLU A 76 -40.56 2.92 -1.64
CA GLU A 76 -41.11 3.15 -2.98
C GLU A 76 -40.18 3.99 -3.84
N LYS A 77 -39.39 4.89 -3.22
CA LYS A 77 -38.41 5.74 -3.90
C LYS A 77 -37.19 4.97 -4.41
N PHE A 78 -36.93 3.77 -3.87
CA PHE A 78 -35.88 2.89 -4.38
C PHE A 78 -36.28 2.13 -5.64
N LEU A 79 -37.57 2.13 -5.98
CA LEU A 79 -38.16 1.26 -6.98
C LEU A 79 -38.64 2.03 -8.23
N THR A 80 -38.45 3.35 -8.26
CA THR A 80 -38.73 4.21 -9.42
C THR A 80 -37.61 4.15 -10.46
N SER A 81 -37.93 4.40 -11.72
CA SER A 81 -36.93 4.54 -12.79
C SER A 81 -36.11 5.83 -12.69
N ASP A 82 -36.61 6.82 -11.96
CA ASP A 82 -35.89 8.04 -11.62
C ASP A 82 -34.98 7.79 -10.41
N ASN A 83 -33.66 7.81 -10.66
CA ASN A 83 -32.62 7.60 -9.66
C ASN A 83 -32.08 8.91 -9.05
N SER A 84 -32.69 10.06 -9.34
CA SER A 84 -32.20 11.37 -8.87
C SER A 84 -32.26 11.50 -7.34
N GLU A 85 -33.42 11.23 -6.73
CA GLU A 85 -33.59 11.29 -5.27
C GLU A 85 -32.76 10.24 -4.51
N LEU A 86 -32.51 9.07 -5.12
CA LEU A 86 -31.62 8.02 -4.58
C LEU A 86 -30.18 8.51 -4.41
N ARG A 87 -29.67 9.25 -5.41
CA ARG A 87 -28.29 9.76 -5.41
C ARG A 87 -28.08 10.90 -4.42
N GLU A 88 -29.10 11.68 -4.12
CA GLU A 88 -28.98 12.80 -3.18
C GLU A 88 -29.23 12.36 -1.74
N SER A 89 -30.31 11.62 -1.47
CA SER A 89 -30.74 11.34 -0.10
C SER A 89 -30.18 10.04 0.47
N TYR A 90 -30.19 8.95 -0.31
CA TYR A 90 -29.76 7.65 0.20
C TYR A 90 -28.24 7.52 0.24
N TYR A 91 -27.51 8.09 -0.73
CA TYR A 91 -26.05 8.07 -0.70
C TYR A 91 -25.50 8.82 0.51
N ALA A 92 -26.10 9.95 0.88
CA ALA A 92 -25.74 10.68 2.09
C ALA A 92 -26.01 9.85 3.37
N GLU A 93 -27.15 9.14 3.42
CA GLU A 93 -27.44 8.21 4.52
C GLU A 93 -26.39 7.09 4.63
N VAL A 94 -26.02 6.50 3.50
CA VAL A 94 -25.03 5.42 3.46
C VAL A 94 -23.64 5.92 3.83
N GLU A 95 -23.22 7.10 3.35
CA GLU A 95 -21.97 7.74 3.77
C GLU A 95 -21.95 7.97 5.28
N GLN A 96 -23.04 8.51 5.85
CA GLN A 96 -23.15 8.70 7.29
C GLN A 96 -23.01 7.37 8.05
N LEU A 97 -23.73 6.33 7.62
CA LEU A 97 -23.65 5.00 8.21
C LEU A 97 -22.21 4.44 8.16
N LEU A 98 -21.52 4.57 7.02
CA LEU A 98 -20.12 4.14 6.87
C LEU A 98 -19.20 4.88 7.84
N ARG A 99 -19.29 6.22 7.92
CA ARG A 99 -18.49 7.03 8.85
C ARG A 99 -18.75 6.67 10.31
N GLU A 100 -19.99 6.44 10.68
CA GLU A 100 -20.35 6.06 12.05
C GLU A 100 -19.83 4.68 12.46
N LYS A 101 -19.85 3.70 11.54
CA LYS A 101 -19.50 2.31 11.87
C LYS A 101 -18.05 1.94 11.61
N LEU A 102 -17.38 2.61 10.67
CA LEU A 102 -15.96 2.40 10.38
C LEU A 102 -15.04 3.30 11.23
N GLY A 103 -15.59 4.37 11.83
CA GLY A 103 -14.88 5.25 12.76
C GLY A 103 -14.47 6.61 12.17
N ALA A 104 -14.03 7.51 13.06
CA ALA A 104 -13.71 8.91 12.74
C ALA A 104 -12.53 9.12 11.78
N GLY A 105 -11.75 8.07 11.51
CA GLY A 105 -10.61 8.09 10.58
C GLY A 105 -10.98 8.22 9.11
N VAL A 106 -12.19 7.81 8.71
CA VAL A 106 -12.60 7.82 7.30
C VAL A 106 -12.59 9.24 6.77
N LYS A 107 -11.63 9.57 5.89
CA LYS A 107 -11.50 10.92 5.33
C LYS A 107 -12.41 11.11 4.14
N LYS A 108 -12.46 10.11 3.25
CA LYS A 108 -13.27 10.17 2.04
C LYS A 108 -14.12 8.93 1.90
N VAL A 109 -15.39 9.15 1.55
CA VAL A 109 -16.29 8.12 1.06
C VAL A 109 -16.66 8.51 -0.36
N VAL A 110 -16.48 7.59 -1.31
CA VAL A 110 -16.85 7.77 -2.71
C VAL A 110 -17.84 6.71 -3.09
N VAL A 111 -19.11 7.11 -3.23
CA VAL A 111 -20.16 6.28 -3.82
C VAL A 111 -19.99 6.34 -5.33
N PHE A 112 -19.77 5.20 -5.99
CA PHE A 112 -19.57 5.20 -7.44
C PHE A 112 -20.70 4.49 -8.21
N ASP A 113 -21.40 3.54 -7.60
CA ASP A 113 -22.57 2.93 -8.21
C ASP A 113 -23.50 2.28 -7.18
N HIS A 114 -24.71 1.94 -7.60
CA HIS A 114 -25.58 1.02 -6.87
C HIS A 114 -26.27 0.06 -7.83
N THR A 115 -26.61 -1.12 -7.32
CA THR A 115 -27.45 -2.09 -8.03
C THR A 115 -28.69 -2.39 -7.21
N VAL A 116 -29.87 -2.18 -7.80
CA VAL A 116 -31.11 -2.77 -7.31
C VAL A 116 -31.30 -4.12 -7.98
N ARG A 117 -31.57 -5.16 -7.18
CA ARG A 117 -31.90 -6.52 -7.66
C ARG A 117 -33.31 -6.88 -7.21
N LYS A 118 -34.09 -7.48 -8.12
CA LYS A 118 -35.43 -7.99 -7.83
C LYS A 118 -35.53 -9.43 -8.30
N HIS A 119 -36.01 -10.34 -7.44
CA HIS A 119 -36.40 -11.68 -7.87
C HIS A 119 -37.81 -11.58 -8.48
N ASP A 120 -37.82 -11.17 -9.74
CA ASP A 120 -39.03 -10.99 -10.55
C ASP A 120 -38.67 -11.31 -12.00
N PRO A 121 -39.41 -12.16 -12.72
CA PRO A 121 -39.06 -12.55 -14.10
C PRO A 121 -38.90 -11.38 -15.09
N SER A 122 -39.55 -10.24 -14.83
CA SER A 122 -39.45 -9.02 -15.64
C SER A 122 -38.26 -8.13 -15.28
N SER A 123 -37.56 -8.43 -14.19
CA SER A 123 -36.40 -7.66 -13.77
C SER A 123 -35.15 -8.04 -14.55
N PRO A 124 -34.42 -7.05 -15.10
CA PRO A 124 -33.17 -7.32 -15.82
C PRO A 124 -32.05 -7.80 -14.88
N ARG A 125 -32.15 -7.53 -13.58
CA ARG A 125 -31.11 -7.85 -12.59
C ARG A 125 -31.64 -8.77 -11.49
N GLN A 126 -31.46 -10.07 -11.71
CA GLN A 126 -31.76 -11.10 -10.74
C GLN A 126 -30.73 -11.13 -9.59
N PRO A 127 -31.09 -11.70 -8.43
CA PRO A 127 -30.13 -12.15 -7.41
C PRO A 127 -29.03 -13.05 -7.99
N VAL A 128 -27.75 -12.71 -7.75
CA VAL A 128 -26.60 -13.55 -8.18
C VAL A 128 -26.49 -14.76 -7.26
N GLN A 129 -26.45 -15.95 -7.84
CA GLN A 129 -26.36 -17.23 -7.11
C GLN A 129 -24.99 -17.92 -7.21
N GLN A 130 -24.03 -17.30 -7.92
CA GLN A 130 -22.63 -17.75 -7.92
C GLN A 130 -21.90 -17.12 -6.73
N VAL A 131 -21.13 -17.92 -5.99
CA VAL A 131 -20.25 -17.41 -4.93
C VAL A 131 -19.12 -16.59 -5.56
N HIS A 132 -19.03 -15.32 -5.18
CA HIS A 132 -18.08 -14.37 -5.76
C HIS A 132 -17.62 -13.32 -4.75
N VAL A 133 -16.57 -12.59 -5.14
CA VAL A 133 -16.16 -11.31 -4.56
C VAL A 133 -16.07 -10.29 -5.68
N ASP A 134 -16.68 -9.13 -5.48
CA ASP A 134 -16.83 -8.09 -6.52
C ASP A 134 -15.52 -7.48 -7.01
N GLN A 135 -14.42 -7.61 -6.27
CA GLN A 135 -13.18 -6.88 -6.55
C GLN A 135 -11.95 -7.76 -6.32
N THR A 136 -11.05 -7.74 -7.29
CA THR A 136 -9.64 -8.10 -7.10
C THR A 136 -8.84 -6.87 -6.66
N PRO A 137 -7.59 -7.02 -6.19
CA PRO A 137 -6.74 -5.86 -5.89
C PRO A 137 -6.59 -4.90 -7.08
N ARG A 138 -6.38 -5.43 -8.29
CA ARG A 138 -6.31 -4.66 -9.54
C ARG A 138 -7.61 -3.90 -9.83
N ALA A 139 -8.76 -4.58 -9.68
CA ALA A 139 -10.05 -3.95 -9.91
C ALA A 139 -10.36 -2.86 -8.88
N ALA A 140 -10.01 -3.09 -7.61
CA ALA A 140 -10.19 -2.12 -6.53
C ALA A 140 -9.39 -0.83 -6.78
N GLU A 141 -8.11 -0.93 -7.16
CA GLU A 141 -7.32 0.24 -7.52
C GLU A 141 -7.87 0.93 -8.78
N SER A 142 -8.27 0.18 -9.81
CA SER A 142 -8.89 0.75 -11.01
C SER A 142 -10.17 1.53 -10.69
N ARG A 143 -10.98 1.04 -9.74
CA ARG A 143 -12.17 1.76 -9.25
C ARG A 143 -11.81 3.03 -8.51
N ALA A 144 -10.79 2.99 -7.65
CA ALA A 144 -10.28 4.18 -6.98
C ALA A 144 -9.89 5.26 -8.00
N ARG A 145 -9.01 4.91 -8.95
CA ARG A 145 -8.51 5.81 -10.01
C ARG A 145 -9.61 6.36 -10.92
N ARG A 146 -10.69 5.60 -11.12
CA ARG A 146 -11.83 6.03 -11.96
C ARG A 146 -12.75 7.01 -11.26
N HIS A 147 -12.96 6.84 -9.95
CA HIS A 147 -14.05 7.50 -9.23
C HIS A 147 -13.58 8.55 -8.22
N VAL A 148 -12.31 8.54 -7.83
CA VAL A 148 -11.69 9.61 -7.06
C VAL A 148 -11.09 10.64 -8.00
N PRO A 149 -11.19 11.94 -7.70
CA PRO A 149 -10.47 12.99 -8.41
C PRO A 149 -8.98 12.66 -8.57
N ALA A 150 -8.43 12.91 -9.76
CA ALA A 150 -7.07 12.50 -10.11
C ALA A 150 -5.98 13.15 -9.24
N ASP A 151 -6.26 14.35 -8.71
CA ASP A 151 -5.42 15.10 -7.78
C ASP A 151 -5.46 14.57 -6.33
N GLU A 152 -6.42 13.71 -5.99
CA GLU A 152 -6.56 13.14 -4.65
C GLU A 152 -6.28 11.64 -4.60
N VAL A 153 -6.42 10.93 -5.72
CA VAL A 153 -6.47 9.47 -5.72
C VAL A 153 -5.17 8.82 -5.30
N ASP A 154 -4.03 9.36 -5.73
CA ASP A 154 -2.73 8.81 -5.37
C ASP A 154 -2.48 8.94 -3.86
N GLU A 155 -2.83 10.07 -3.25
CA GLU A 155 -2.75 10.27 -1.79
C GLU A 155 -3.68 9.33 -1.01
N LEU A 156 -4.90 9.11 -1.50
CA LEU A 156 -5.84 8.22 -0.84
C LEU A 156 -5.46 6.74 -0.98
N LEU A 157 -4.81 6.36 -2.08
CA LEU A 157 -4.31 5.00 -2.31
C LEU A 157 -3.05 4.68 -1.48
N LYS A 158 -2.29 5.69 -1.04
CA LYS A 158 -1.17 5.52 -0.08
C LYS A 158 -1.67 5.08 1.30
N GLY A 159 -2.87 5.52 1.69
CA GLY A 159 -3.51 5.14 2.95
C GLY A 159 -4.17 3.76 2.89
N ARG A 160 -4.74 3.31 4.02
CA ARG A 160 -5.73 2.23 3.98
C ARG A 160 -6.90 2.71 3.13
N TYR A 161 -7.39 1.86 2.23
CA TYR A 161 -8.65 2.07 1.54
C TYR A 161 -9.38 0.74 1.43
N GLN A 162 -10.71 0.82 1.50
CA GLN A 162 -11.59 -0.32 1.52
C GLN A 162 -12.70 -0.14 0.49
N LEU A 163 -13.04 -1.23 -0.21
CA LEU A 163 -14.29 -1.28 -0.97
C LEU A 163 -15.29 -2.09 -0.17
N ILE A 164 -16.34 -1.42 0.30
CA ILE A 164 -17.41 -2.03 1.11
C ILE A 164 -18.74 -1.78 0.41
N ASN A 165 -19.45 -2.86 0.15
CA ASN A 165 -20.82 -2.80 -0.32
C ASN A 165 -21.75 -2.68 0.89
N VAL A 166 -22.71 -1.75 0.80
CA VAL A 166 -23.81 -1.64 1.77
C VAL A 166 -25.06 -2.25 1.14
N TRP A 167 -25.45 -3.40 1.67
CA TRP A 167 -26.60 -4.18 1.18
C TRP A 167 -27.80 -4.01 2.11
N ARG A 168 -28.97 -3.73 1.53
CA ARG A 168 -30.22 -3.52 2.27
C ARG A 168 -31.42 -4.13 1.54
N PRO A 169 -32.29 -4.89 2.23
CA PRO A 169 -33.62 -5.24 1.72
C PRO A 169 -34.49 -4.02 1.50
N LEU A 170 -35.37 -4.05 0.49
CA LEU A 170 -36.29 -2.97 0.18
C LEU A 170 -37.74 -3.42 0.35
N GLY A 171 -38.54 -2.61 1.04
CA GLY A 171 -40.00 -2.76 1.16
C GLY A 171 -40.48 -3.89 2.08
N HIS A 172 -39.75 -5.00 2.19
CA HIS A 172 -40.08 -6.13 3.05
C HIS A 172 -38.83 -6.95 3.42
N PRO A 173 -38.92 -7.87 4.39
CA PRO A 173 -37.81 -8.75 4.73
C PRO A 173 -37.32 -9.55 3.52
N ALA A 174 -36.01 -9.76 3.45
CA ALA A 174 -35.37 -10.58 2.42
C ALA A 174 -35.40 -12.07 2.82
N SER A 175 -36.59 -12.65 2.86
CA SER A 175 -36.80 -14.07 3.13
C SER A 175 -36.61 -14.93 1.88
N ASP A 176 -36.98 -14.40 0.70
CA ASP A 176 -36.72 -15.02 -0.60
C ASP A 176 -35.30 -14.74 -1.08
N LEU A 177 -34.62 -15.77 -1.59
CA LEU A 177 -33.21 -15.75 -2.01
C LEU A 177 -32.28 -14.89 -1.13
N PRO A 178 -32.24 -15.10 0.20
CA PRO A 178 -31.48 -14.24 1.11
C PRO A 178 -29.98 -14.17 0.74
N LEU A 179 -29.30 -13.14 1.24
CA LEU A 179 -27.88 -12.98 1.03
C LEU A 179 -27.09 -13.80 2.06
N ALA A 180 -26.28 -14.74 1.57
CA ALA A 180 -25.28 -15.45 2.35
C ALA A 180 -23.88 -14.86 2.13
N VAL A 181 -23.07 -14.90 3.19
CA VAL A 181 -21.69 -14.44 3.26
C VAL A 181 -20.82 -15.52 3.88
N VAL A 182 -19.58 -15.65 3.41
CA VAL A 182 -18.59 -16.58 3.98
C VAL A 182 -17.70 -15.82 4.96
N ASP A 183 -17.46 -16.41 6.14
CA ASP A 183 -16.48 -15.87 7.08
C ASP A 183 -15.07 -15.94 6.49
N TRP A 184 -14.46 -14.78 6.28
CA TRP A 184 -13.12 -14.66 5.69
C TRP A 184 -12.08 -15.57 6.35
N ARG A 185 -12.17 -15.77 7.68
CA ARG A 185 -11.23 -16.61 8.45
C ARG A 185 -11.24 -18.09 8.02
N THR A 186 -12.21 -18.46 7.20
CA THR A 186 -12.39 -19.81 6.67
C THR A 186 -12.10 -19.92 5.18
N THR A 187 -11.61 -18.84 4.57
CA THR A 187 -11.16 -18.79 3.18
C THR A 187 -9.65 -18.98 3.08
N ALA A 188 -9.17 -19.42 1.94
CA ALA A 188 -7.76 -19.55 1.61
C ALA A 188 -7.46 -18.91 0.24
N PRO A 189 -6.22 -18.46 -0.04
CA PRO A 189 -5.87 -17.82 -1.31
C PRO A 189 -6.22 -18.66 -2.54
N GLN A 190 -6.06 -19.99 -2.47
CA GLN A 190 -6.41 -20.91 -3.57
C GLN A 190 -7.91 -21.00 -3.85
N ASP A 191 -8.77 -20.52 -2.95
CA ASP A 191 -10.21 -20.48 -3.15
C ASP A 191 -10.60 -19.37 -4.14
N LEU A 192 -9.71 -18.41 -4.40
CA LEU A 192 -10.00 -17.19 -5.14
C LEU A 192 -9.45 -17.26 -6.57
N VAL A 193 -10.36 -17.37 -7.55
CA VAL A 193 -10.01 -17.42 -8.97
C VAL A 193 -10.35 -16.09 -9.63
N LYS A 194 -9.35 -15.39 -10.17
CA LYS A 194 -9.57 -14.13 -10.89
C LYS A 194 -10.39 -14.37 -12.16
N VAL A 195 -11.42 -13.57 -12.35
CA VAL A 195 -12.34 -13.64 -13.48
C VAL A 195 -12.49 -12.27 -14.13
N ASP A 196 -12.16 -12.15 -15.41
CA ASP A 196 -12.40 -10.94 -16.18
C ASP A 196 -13.91 -10.71 -16.42
N LEU A 197 -14.34 -9.46 -16.29
CA LEU A 197 -15.68 -9.04 -16.66
C LEU A 197 -15.69 -8.51 -18.09
N LEU A 198 -16.44 -9.19 -18.95
CA LEU A 198 -16.65 -8.80 -20.34
C LEU A 198 -17.84 -7.87 -20.47
N TYR A 199 -17.59 -6.69 -21.03
CA TYR A 199 -18.59 -5.67 -21.34
C TYR A 199 -18.75 -5.56 -22.85
N PRO A 200 -19.96 -5.37 -23.38
CA PRO A 200 -20.15 -5.06 -24.80
C PRO A 200 -19.40 -3.78 -25.19
N ILE A 201 -18.68 -3.81 -26.31
CA ILE A 201 -18.04 -2.64 -26.93
C ILE A 201 -19.16 -1.71 -27.41
N ARG A 202 -19.18 -0.47 -26.93
CA ARG A 202 -20.17 0.55 -27.30
C ARG A 202 -19.60 1.62 -28.23
N ASN A 203 -20.42 2.11 -29.14
CA ASN A 203 -20.09 3.26 -29.98
C ASN A 203 -20.35 4.57 -29.22
N ARG A 204 -19.27 5.19 -28.74
CA ARG A 204 -19.29 6.38 -27.86
C ARG A 204 -19.76 7.67 -28.55
N ASP A 205 -19.92 7.64 -29.88
CA ASP A 205 -20.42 8.77 -30.68
C ASP A 205 -21.94 9.01 -30.49
N LEU A 206 -22.63 8.14 -29.74
CA LEU A 206 -24.08 8.20 -29.51
C LEU A 206 -24.50 8.85 -28.18
N GLY A 207 -23.55 9.44 -27.44
CA GLY A 207 -23.85 10.23 -26.25
C GLY A 207 -24.20 9.42 -24.99
N ASP A 208 -23.78 8.16 -24.91
CA ASP A 208 -23.71 7.46 -23.63
C ASP A 208 -22.47 7.98 -22.88
N GLY A 209 -22.66 8.79 -21.84
CA GLY A 209 -21.56 9.30 -21.02
C GLY A 209 -20.75 8.18 -20.34
N ASN A 210 -20.04 8.50 -19.24
CA ASN A 210 -19.33 7.54 -18.39
C ASN A 210 -20.25 6.52 -17.66
N ASP A 211 -21.44 6.27 -18.19
CA ASP A 211 -22.44 5.38 -17.65
C ASP A 211 -22.37 3.99 -18.32
N ASP A 212 -21.62 3.08 -17.69
CA ASP A 212 -21.57 1.67 -18.09
C ASP A 212 -22.95 0.97 -17.99
N ARG A 213 -24.00 1.62 -17.43
CA ARG A 213 -25.31 1.01 -17.09
C ARG A 213 -26.36 1.00 -18.21
N GLY A 214 -26.18 1.69 -19.34
CA GLY A 214 -27.32 2.03 -20.20
C GLY A 214 -27.33 1.49 -21.64
N LYS A 215 -27.95 0.31 -21.84
CA LYS A 215 -28.83 -0.13 -22.97
C LYS A 215 -28.59 -1.60 -23.29
N GLU A 216 -29.30 -2.45 -22.56
CA GLU A 216 -29.34 -3.90 -22.71
C GLU A 216 -29.90 -4.26 -24.08
N ILE A 217 -29.02 -4.62 -25.02
CA ILE A 217 -29.40 -5.55 -26.08
C ILE A 217 -29.36 -6.91 -25.41
N LEU A 218 -30.50 -7.58 -25.28
CA LEU A 218 -30.52 -8.95 -24.77
C LEU A 218 -29.58 -9.79 -25.65
N PRO A 219 -28.56 -10.43 -25.07
CA PRO A 219 -27.63 -11.25 -25.84
C PRO A 219 -28.41 -12.40 -26.47
N ASP A 220 -28.15 -12.65 -27.75
CA ASP A 220 -28.68 -13.81 -28.46
C ASP A 220 -28.29 -15.09 -27.68
N PRO A 221 -29.25 -15.85 -27.14
CA PRO A 221 -28.96 -17.04 -26.35
C PRO A 221 -28.09 -18.05 -27.10
N GLU A 222 -28.21 -18.11 -28.44
CA GLU A 222 -27.41 -19.03 -29.28
C GLU A 222 -25.95 -18.57 -29.43
N LYS A 223 -25.64 -17.32 -29.09
CA LYS A 223 -24.28 -16.73 -29.13
C LYS A 223 -23.78 -16.33 -27.75
N ALA A 224 -24.36 -16.88 -26.68
CA ALA A 224 -24.04 -16.48 -25.31
C ALA A 224 -22.53 -16.57 -24.99
N LYS A 225 -21.79 -17.54 -25.56
CA LYS A 225 -20.34 -17.69 -25.38
C LYS A 225 -19.46 -16.95 -26.39
N ASP A 226 -20.03 -16.36 -27.44
CA ASP A 226 -19.27 -15.57 -28.42
C ASP A 226 -18.79 -14.27 -27.76
N THR A 227 -17.48 -14.02 -27.75
CA THR A 227 -16.89 -12.81 -27.17
C THR A 227 -16.67 -11.69 -28.20
N THR A 228 -17.03 -11.91 -29.46
CA THR A 228 -16.95 -10.89 -30.51
C THR A 228 -17.79 -9.68 -30.12
N GLY A 229 -17.18 -8.49 -30.15
CA GLY A 229 -17.86 -7.26 -29.72
C GLY A 229 -17.86 -7.03 -28.20
N TYR A 230 -17.04 -7.74 -27.44
CA TYR A 230 -16.81 -7.50 -26.01
C TYR A 230 -15.38 -7.01 -25.73
N GLU A 231 -15.22 -6.24 -24.65
CA GLU A 231 -13.95 -5.77 -24.09
C GLU A 231 -13.86 -6.10 -22.60
N VAL A 232 -12.65 -6.31 -22.09
CA VAL A 232 -12.38 -6.55 -20.66
C VAL A 232 -12.29 -5.20 -19.95
N LYS A 233 -13.22 -4.93 -19.01
CA LYS A 233 -13.32 -3.63 -18.31
C LYS A 233 -13.35 -3.72 -16.78
N GLY A 234 -13.36 -4.94 -16.24
CA GLY A 234 -13.34 -5.20 -14.80
C GLY A 234 -12.82 -6.61 -14.51
N GLU A 235 -12.60 -6.90 -13.23
CA GLU A 235 -12.14 -8.19 -12.75
C GLU A 235 -12.77 -8.47 -11.37
N THR A 236 -13.15 -9.72 -11.13
CA THR A 236 -13.77 -10.20 -9.88
C THR A 236 -13.07 -11.47 -9.42
N TYR A 237 -13.38 -11.95 -8.21
CA TYR A 237 -13.07 -13.34 -7.85
C TYR A 237 -14.33 -14.20 -7.98
N ALA A 238 -14.22 -15.29 -8.73
CA ALA A 238 -15.09 -16.45 -8.52
C ALA A 238 -14.45 -17.35 -7.47
N VAL A 239 -15.27 -17.98 -6.64
CA VAL A 239 -14.77 -18.76 -5.50
C VAL A 239 -14.87 -20.25 -5.79
N ALA A 240 -13.77 -20.98 -5.57
CA ALA A 240 -13.68 -22.43 -5.66
C ALA A 240 -14.23 -23.09 -4.39
N PRO A 241 -14.77 -24.32 -4.47
CA PRO A 241 -15.37 -24.98 -3.32
C PRO A 241 -14.31 -25.37 -2.29
N ASN A 242 -14.57 -25.06 -1.02
CA ASN A 242 -13.75 -25.47 0.12
C ASN A 242 -14.66 -25.89 1.28
N GLU A 243 -14.39 -27.05 1.89
CA GLU A 243 -15.19 -27.58 3.00
C GLU A 243 -15.04 -26.74 4.28
N ALA A 244 -13.98 -25.94 4.40
CA ALA A 244 -13.77 -25.04 5.51
C ALA A 244 -14.76 -23.86 5.54
N HIS A 245 -15.32 -23.46 4.38
CA HIS A 245 -16.18 -22.29 4.25
C HIS A 245 -17.36 -22.32 5.23
N LYS A 246 -17.40 -21.35 6.13
CA LYS A 246 -18.53 -21.14 7.03
C LYS A 246 -19.46 -20.06 6.49
N PHE A 247 -20.65 -20.47 6.05
CA PHE A 247 -21.67 -19.55 5.59
C PHE A 247 -22.52 -19.01 6.73
N TYR A 248 -22.78 -17.72 6.64
CA TYR A 248 -23.68 -16.98 7.50
C TYR A 248 -24.69 -16.21 6.66
N TYR A 249 -25.86 -15.96 7.24
CA TYR A 249 -26.86 -15.07 6.66
C TYR A 249 -27.68 -14.41 7.76
N MET A 250 -28.32 -13.29 7.44
CA MET A 250 -29.25 -12.64 8.35
C MET A 250 -30.67 -13.10 8.00
N LYS A 251 -31.18 -14.12 8.71
CA LYS A 251 -32.51 -14.69 8.42
C LYS A 251 -33.59 -13.61 8.53
N ASP A 252 -34.44 -13.46 7.53
CA ASP A 252 -35.50 -12.43 7.50
C ASP A 252 -34.96 -11.02 7.79
N MET A 253 -33.79 -10.68 7.22
CA MET A 253 -33.22 -9.34 7.34
C MET A 253 -34.24 -8.30 6.86
N THR A 254 -34.51 -7.29 7.68
CA THR A 254 -35.55 -6.29 7.38
C THR A 254 -34.95 -5.07 6.69
N PRO A 255 -35.78 -4.21 6.07
CA PRO A 255 -35.31 -2.93 5.54
C PRO A 255 -34.72 -1.99 6.58
N ASP A 256 -34.90 -2.24 7.88
CA ASP A 256 -34.30 -1.46 8.97
C ASP A 256 -32.85 -1.86 9.27
N GLU A 257 -32.36 -2.92 8.63
CA GLU A 257 -31.02 -3.43 8.82
C GLU A 257 -30.19 -3.22 7.55
N ALA A 258 -28.91 -2.89 7.74
CA ALA A 258 -27.95 -2.75 6.65
C ALA A 258 -26.75 -3.68 6.90
N MET A 259 -26.32 -4.41 5.87
CA MET A 259 -25.18 -5.31 5.93
C MET A 259 -24.01 -4.69 5.17
N PHE A 260 -22.85 -4.63 5.81
CA PHE A 260 -21.59 -4.31 5.17
C PHE A 260 -20.94 -5.60 4.67
N ILE A 261 -20.48 -5.57 3.43
CA ILE A 261 -19.77 -6.68 2.78
C ILE A 261 -18.45 -6.11 2.28
N LYS A 262 -17.32 -6.53 2.86
CA LYS A 262 -16.00 -6.11 2.40
C LYS A 262 -15.65 -6.83 1.11
N CYS A 263 -15.37 -6.08 0.06
CA CYS A 263 -14.93 -6.63 -1.23
C CYS A 263 -13.40 -6.54 -1.39
N PHE A 264 -12.78 -5.54 -0.77
CA PHE A 264 -11.32 -5.35 -0.77
C PHE A 264 -10.90 -4.45 0.40
N ASP A 265 -9.68 -4.62 0.89
CA ASP A 265 -9.06 -3.78 1.91
C ASP A 265 -7.53 -3.79 1.78
N SER A 266 -6.93 -2.63 1.46
CA SER A 266 -5.46 -2.53 1.31
C SER A 266 -4.69 -2.69 2.62
N GLY A 267 -5.35 -2.53 3.77
CA GLY A 267 -4.76 -2.69 5.11
C GLY A 267 -5.07 -4.05 5.76
N SER A 268 -5.49 -5.03 4.96
CA SER A 268 -5.82 -6.37 5.43
C SER A 268 -4.65 -7.36 5.35
N HIS A 269 -4.80 -8.53 5.96
CA HIS A 269 -3.80 -9.60 6.00
C HIS A 269 -3.12 -9.83 4.63
N GLY A 270 -1.81 -10.09 4.60
CA GLY A 270 -1.09 -10.43 3.36
C GLY A 270 -0.91 -9.31 2.32
N HIS A 271 -1.38 -8.09 2.59
CA HIS A 271 -1.03 -6.91 1.78
C HIS A 271 0.26 -6.23 2.31
N PRO A 272 1.03 -5.51 1.47
CA PRO A 272 2.33 -4.92 1.85
C PRO A 272 2.31 -4.05 3.12
N ASN A 273 1.20 -3.36 3.39
CA ASN A 273 0.95 -2.53 4.60
C ASN A 273 -0.23 -3.07 5.43
N GLY A 274 -0.49 -4.36 5.27
CA GLY A 274 -1.62 -5.08 5.84
C GLY A 274 -1.45 -5.40 7.32
N ARG A 275 -2.55 -5.42 8.07
CA ARG A 275 -2.55 -5.95 9.43
C ARG A 275 -2.91 -7.44 9.42
N GLU A 276 -2.03 -8.24 9.98
CA GLU A 276 -2.26 -9.67 10.18
C GLU A 276 -3.58 -9.94 10.92
N GLY A 277 -4.35 -10.91 10.42
CA GLY A 277 -5.67 -11.25 10.98
C GLY A 277 -6.82 -10.31 10.60
N VAL A 278 -6.58 -9.21 9.90
CA VAL A 278 -7.66 -8.35 9.38
C VAL A 278 -8.23 -8.95 8.10
N ALA A 279 -9.56 -9.08 8.06
CA ALA A 279 -10.26 -9.66 6.92
C ALA A 279 -10.03 -8.89 5.62
N GLN A 280 -9.67 -9.62 4.55
CA GLN A 280 -9.37 -9.04 3.23
C GLN A 280 -10.63 -8.74 2.40
N LEU A 281 -11.60 -9.66 2.45
CA LEU A 281 -12.77 -9.68 1.58
C LEU A 281 -13.86 -10.60 2.16
N THR A 282 -14.99 -10.73 1.47
CA THR A 282 -16.09 -11.61 1.85
C THR A 282 -16.73 -12.21 0.61
N PRO A 283 -16.55 -13.52 0.37
CA PRO A 283 -17.35 -14.25 -0.59
C PRO A 283 -18.83 -14.16 -0.24
N HIS A 284 -19.68 -13.88 -1.21
CA HIS A 284 -21.11 -13.73 -0.98
C HIS A 284 -21.93 -14.17 -2.19
N THR A 285 -23.20 -14.47 -1.93
CA THR A 285 -24.16 -14.93 -2.94
C THR A 285 -25.59 -14.92 -2.39
N ALA A 286 -26.56 -14.83 -3.28
CA ALA A 286 -27.92 -15.25 -2.97
C ALA A 286 -27.99 -16.78 -2.91
N PHE A 287 -28.87 -17.34 -2.08
CA PHE A 287 -29.11 -18.78 -2.05
C PHE A 287 -30.57 -19.10 -1.77
N ASP A 288 -31.01 -20.28 -2.19
CA ASP A 288 -32.33 -20.81 -1.85
C ASP A 288 -32.29 -21.32 -0.40
N ASP A 289 -33.01 -20.65 0.51
CA ASP A 289 -33.21 -21.10 1.88
C ASP A 289 -34.46 -22.00 1.93
N PRO A 290 -34.33 -23.30 2.26
CA PRO A 290 -35.48 -24.20 2.42
C PRO A 290 -36.49 -23.75 3.48
N ALA A 291 -36.10 -22.83 4.37
CA ALA A 291 -36.98 -22.24 5.37
C ALA A 291 -37.78 -21.03 4.86
N THR A 292 -37.65 -20.64 3.59
CA THR A 292 -38.39 -19.52 2.98
C THR A 292 -39.90 -19.79 3.04
N PRO A 293 -40.72 -18.88 3.61
CA PRO A 293 -42.17 -19.01 3.59
C PRO A 293 -42.71 -19.10 2.16
N LYS A 294 -43.73 -19.95 1.93
CA LYS A 294 -44.32 -20.13 0.58
C LYS A 294 -44.96 -18.86 0.02
N ASP A 295 -45.38 -17.96 0.90
CA ASP A 295 -45.99 -16.66 0.58
C ASP A 295 -44.98 -15.50 0.68
N ALA A 296 -43.67 -15.81 0.83
CA ALA A 296 -42.63 -14.79 0.82
C ALA A 296 -42.66 -14.04 -0.51
N LYS A 297 -42.60 -12.71 -0.41
CA LYS A 297 -42.48 -11.85 -1.58
C LYS A 297 -41.09 -11.99 -2.19
N GLY A 298 -41.02 -11.98 -3.53
CA GLY A 298 -39.76 -12.03 -4.26
C GLY A 298 -38.80 -10.93 -3.78
N ARG A 299 -37.53 -11.29 -3.55
CA ARG A 299 -36.52 -10.39 -2.96
C ARG A 299 -36.43 -9.08 -3.69
N GLN A 300 -36.41 -7.97 -2.96
CA GLN A 300 -36.00 -6.66 -3.48
C GLN A 300 -34.89 -6.14 -2.59
N SER A 301 -33.77 -5.73 -3.18
CA SER A 301 -32.61 -5.28 -2.42
C SER A 301 -31.81 -4.26 -3.20
N ILE A 302 -31.18 -3.33 -2.49
CA ILE A 302 -30.17 -2.44 -3.03
C ILE A 302 -28.80 -2.81 -2.47
N GLU A 303 -27.80 -2.73 -3.34
CA GLU A 303 -26.40 -2.83 -2.99
C GLU A 303 -25.70 -1.56 -3.49
N VAL A 304 -25.26 -0.73 -2.57
CA VAL A 304 -24.55 0.51 -2.91
C VAL A 304 -23.06 0.25 -2.73
N ARG A 305 -22.28 0.50 -3.79
CA ARG A 305 -20.85 0.22 -3.86
C ARG A 305 -20.05 1.50 -3.63
N HIS A 306 -19.06 1.38 -2.75
CA HIS A 306 -18.28 2.53 -2.30
C HIS A 306 -16.84 2.19 -2.11
N MET A 307 -16.03 3.25 -2.16
CA MET A 307 -14.70 3.24 -1.60
C MET A 307 -14.64 4.17 -0.38
N ASN A 308 -14.08 3.66 0.71
CA ASN A 308 -13.73 4.44 1.89
C ASN A 308 -12.21 4.54 1.93
N ALA A 309 -11.68 5.74 2.08
CA ALA A 309 -10.25 5.98 2.12
C ALA A 309 -9.89 6.86 3.31
N TRP A 310 -8.79 6.49 3.96
CA TRP A 310 -8.18 7.23 5.05
C TRP A 310 -7.00 8.02 4.49
N ARG A 311 -6.80 9.27 4.91
CA ARG A 311 -5.52 9.95 4.66
C ARG A 311 -4.47 9.33 5.58
N VAL A 312 -3.22 9.38 5.15
CA VAL A 312 -2.10 9.11 6.04
C VAL A 312 -2.17 10.13 7.19
N GLY A 313 -2.52 9.64 8.38
CA GLY A 313 -2.80 10.46 9.55
C GLY A 313 -2.61 9.64 10.83
N TYR A 314 -1.92 10.24 11.79
CA TYR A 314 -1.29 9.62 12.95
C TYR A 314 -2.22 9.05 14.04
N GLU A 315 -3.51 8.82 13.76
CA GLU A 315 -4.50 8.43 14.80
C GLU A 315 -5.23 7.10 14.53
N ASP A 316 -5.13 6.50 13.34
CA ASP A 316 -5.97 5.33 12.98
C ASP A 316 -5.39 3.94 13.31
N ILE A 317 -4.37 3.88 14.19
CA ILE A 317 -3.80 2.60 14.69
C ILE A 317 -4.10 2.38 16.19
N ILE A 318 -4.80 3.29 16.89
CA ILE A 318 -5.17 3.07 18.29
C ILE A 318 -6.68 3.22 18.52
N ALA A 319 -7.39 2.11 18.40
CA ALA A 319 -8.50 1.79 19.30
C ALA A 319 -8.76 0.28 19.33
N PRO A 320 -8.48 -0.41 20.46
CA PRO A 320 -9.25 -1.58 20.80
C PRO A 320 -10.65 -1.11 21.20
N ALA A 321 -11.67 -1.62 20.51
CA ALA A 321 -13.05 -1.51 20.94
C ALA A 321 -13.24 -2.30 22.25
N VAL A 322 -12.94 -1.69 23.40
CA VAL A 322 -13.43 -2.16 24.68
C VAL A 322 -14.88 -1.72 24.79
N ARG A 323 -15.81 -2.66 24.57
CA ARG A 323 -17.21 -2.52 24.93
C ARG A 323 -17.31 -2.21 26.42
N ASN A 324 -17.90 -1.08 26.78
CA ASN A 324 -18.59 -0.93 28.07
C ASN A 324 -19.92 -0.23 27.80
N ASN A 325 -20.98 -1.02 27.73
CA ASN A 325 -22.34 -0.56 27.73
C ASN A 325 -23.11 -1.36 28.78
N THR A 326 -23.09 -0.88 30.02
CA THR A 326 -24.04 -1.27 31.06
C THR A 326 -24.38 -0.04 31.89
N GLN A 327 -25.38 0.70 31.44
CA GLN A 327 -26.26 1.41 32.38
C GLN A 327 -27.20 0.38 33.00
N VAL A 328 -26.95 -0.03 34.23
CA VAL A 328 -27.99 -0.52 35.14
C VAL A 328 -27.68 -0.02 36.55
N ALA A 329 -28.57 0.84 37.04
CA ALA A 329 -28.95 1.13 38.43
C ALA A 329 -27.86 1.37 39.50
N MET A 330 -27.87 2.59 40.05
CA MET A 330 -27.57 2.87 41.46
C MET A 330 -28.25 1.85 42.38
N TRP A 331 -27.52 1.31 43.36
CA TRP A 331 -27.76 1.33 44.83
C TRP A 331 -26.56 0.65 45.50
N GLY A 332 -26.11 1.17 46.65
CA GLY A 332 -24.74 1.01 47.15
C GLY A 332 -24.40 -0.28 47.89
N LEU A 333 -23.10 -0.47 48.15
CA LEU A 333 -22.56 -0.77 49.49
C LEU A 333 -21.03 -0.72 49.45
N THR A 334 -20.49 -0.17 50.54
CA THR A 334 -19.09 -0.05 50.94
C THR A 334 -18.32 -1.38 51.05
N ALA A 335 -17.02 -1.28 50.77
CA ALA A 335 -15.88 -1.88 51.49
C ALA A 335 -15.09 -3.04 50.82
N VAL A 336 -13.76 -2.84 50.89
CA VAL A 336 -12.64 -3.79 50.82
C VAL A 336 -12.29 -4.40 49.45
N VAL A 337 -11.23 -3.90 48.81
CA VAL A 337 -9.98 -4.67 48.52
C VAL A 337 -8.83 -3.67 48.36
N ALA A 338 -7.93 -3.66 49.34
CA ALA A 338 -6.55 -3.21 49.16
C ALA A 338 -5.71 -4.41 48.68
N LEU A 339 -4.60 -4.10 47.98
CA LEU A 339 -3.57 -4.99 47.39
C LEU A 339 -3.76 -5.34 45.90
N LEU A 340 -3.24 -4.46 45.04
CA LEU A 340 -2.18 -4.76 44.05
C LEU A 340 -1.87 -3.46 43.28
N ALA A 341 -1.09 -2.57 43.89
CA ALA A 341 -0.46 -1.47 43.18
C ALA A 341 0.84 -1.97 42.55
N SER A 342 0.73 -2.71 41.44
CA SER A 342 1.81 -2.78 40.46
C SER A 342 1.48 -1.79 39.36
N SER A 343 2.13 -0.64 39.39
CA SER A 343 2.14 0.32 38.29
C SER A 343 2.71 -0.36 37.04
N GLY A 344 1.83 -0.96 36.23
CA GLY A 344 2.16 -1.31 34.86
C GLY A 344 2.44 0.00 34.12
N ARG A 345 3.71 0.26 33.82
CA ARG A 345 4.04 1.24 32.78
C ARG A 345 3.39 0.72 31.51
N LEU A 346 2.42 1.46 30.98
CA LEU A 346 1.99 1.29 29.60
C LEU A 346 3.25 1.47 28.74
N VAL A 347 3.79 0.37 28.23
CA VAL A 347 4.85 0.42 27.21
C VAL A 347 4.16 0.96 25.96
N LYS A 348 4.41 2.22 25.62
CA LYS A 348 4.05 2.73 24.30
C LYS A 348 4.88 1.96 23.29
N ALA A 349 4.23 1.32 22.33
CA ALA A 349 4.94 0.70 21.21
C ALA A 349 5.66 1.77 20.39
N ALA A 350 6.86 1.44 19.90
CA ALA A 350 7.64 2.29 19.01
C ALA A 350 6.83 2.73 17.78
N SER A 351 6.85 4.02 17.49
CA SER A 351 6.11 4.65 16.40
C SER A 351 6.96 5.73 15.75
N LEU A 352 6.70 6.07 14.49
CA LEU A 352 7.39 7.15 13.80
C LEU A 352 7.07 8.51 14.42
N GLN A 353 8.01 9.19 15.05
CA GLN A 353 7.75 10.47 15.70
C GLN A 353 8.18 11.64 14.81
N GLN A 354 7.34 12.66 14.67
CA GLN A 354 7.78 13.96 14.13
C GLN A 354 8.61 14.69 15.19
N LEU A 355 9.81 15.14 14.83
CA LEU A 355 10.69 15.83 15.77
C LEU A 355 10.69 17.34 15.51
N ASN A 356 10.10 18.06 16.46
CA ASN A 356 10.11 19.53 16.50
C ASN A 356 11.19 20.00 17.48
N VAL A 357 12.45 19.75 17.14
CA VAL A 357 13.62 20.14 17.94
C VAL A 357 14.47 21.17 17.22
N SER A 358 15.08 22.08 17.98
CA SER A 358 16.06 23.03 17.41
C SER A 358 17.39 22.31 17.17
N LEU A 359 17.72 22.09 15.90
CA LEU A 359 19.01 21.54 15.49
C LEU A 359 20.09 22.63 15.52
N ALA A 360 21.33 22.25 15.83
CA ALA A 360 22.45 23.19 15.95
C ALA A 360 22.69 23.98 14.65
N THR A 361 22.60 23.31 13.49
CA THR A 361 22.75 23.94 12.18
C THR A 361 21.77 23.32 11.18
N ASN A 362 20.69 24.03 10.84
CA ASN A 362 19.70 23.60 9.85
C ASN A 362 19.20 24.80 9.02
N PRO A 363 20.07 25.43 8.22
CA PRO A 363 19.78 26.70 7.55
C PRO A 363 18.68 26.62 6.49
N THR A 364 18.44 25.44 5.92
CA THR A 364 17.33 25.21 4.97
C THR A 364 16.05 24.72 5.66
N ASN A 365 16.07 24.58 6.99
CA ASN A 365 14.91 24.15 7.79
C ASN A 365 14.36 22.77 7.40
N VAL A 366 15.23 21.82 7.08
CA VAL A 366 14.85 20.42 6.81
C VAL A 366 14.13 19.84 8.04
N GLY A 367 12.93 19.31 7.86
CA GLY A 367 12.19 18.61 8.92
C GLY A 367 12.71 17.19 9.10
N PHE A 368 12.38 16.52 10.20
CA PHE A 368 12.58 15.07 10.25
C PHE A 368 11.64 14.34 11.18
N TYR A 369 11.47 13.07 10.85
CA TYR A 369 10.84 12.07 11.68
C TYR A 369 11.89 11.04 12.10
N ILE A 370 11.63 10.37 13.21
CA ILE A 370 12.51 9.31 13.70
C ILE A 370 11.70 8.11 14.15
N TYR A 371 12.19 6.92 13.84
CA TYR A 371 11.70 5.67 14.39
C TYR A 371 12.75 5.11 15.35
N VAL A 372 12.39 5.05 16.63
CA VAL A 372 13.23 4.49 17.69
C VAL A 372 12.54 3.22 18.19
N PRO A 373 13.14 2.03 18.00
CA PRO A 373 12.53 0.78 18.43
C PRO A 373 12.45 0.68 19.96
N ASP A 374 11.51 -0.12 20.47
CA ASP A 374 11.31 -0.31 21.91
C ASP A 374 12.54 -0.92 22.61
N THR A 375 13.32 -1.68 21.86
CA THR A 375 14.58 -2.29 22.31
C THR A 375 15.70 -1.83 21.38
N LEU A 376 16.58 -0.97 21.90
CA LEU A 376 17.78 -0.54 21.21
C LEU A 376 18.93 -1.53 21.43
N ALA A 377 19.79 -1.67 20.43
CA ALA A 377 21.11 -2.23 20.63
C ALA A 377 21.93 -1.33 21.59
N PRO A 378 22.97 -1.84 22.29
CA PRO A 378 23.71 -1.07 23.29
C PRO A 378 24.33 0.25 22.77
N ASP A 379 24.85 0.22 21.53
CA ASP A 379 25.30 1.40 20.78
C ASP A 379 24.56 1.34 19.42
N PRO A 380 23.32 1.86 19.33
CA PRO A 380 22.45 1.58 18.19
C PRO A 380 23.01 2.21 16.91
N PRO A 381 23.08 1.45 15.80
CA PRO A 381 23.35 2.02 14.49
C PRO A 381 22.25 3.01 14.08
N ILE A 382 22.58 3.91 13.16
CA ILE A 382 21.61 4.87 12.59
C ILE A 382 21.50 4.60 11.09
N LEU A 383 20.28 4.47 10.60
CA LEU A 383 19.96 4.45 9.17
C LEU A 383 19.18 5.73 8.82
N VAL A 384 19.65 6.48 7.83
CA VAL A 384 18.97 7.66 7.30
C VAL A 384 18.26 7.29 5.99
N ASN A 385 16.99 7.66 5.84
CA ASN A 385 16.19 7.35 4.66
C ASN A 385 15.48 8.59 4.06
N PRO A 386 16.20 9.47 3.35
CA PRO A 386 15.59 10.57 2.59
C PRO A 386 14.59 10.06 1.53
N HIS A 387 13.43 10.73 1.45
CA HIS A 387 12.35 10.38 0.53
C HIS A 387 12.61 10.83 -0.93
N TRP A 388 11.76 10.39 -1.85
CA TRP A 388 11.73 10.81 -3.26
C TRP A 388 10.95 12.13 -3.46
N CYS A 389 11.04 12.74 -4.65
CA CYS A 389 10.22 13.92 -5.00
C CYS A 389 8.72 13.62 -4.91
N GLY A 390 7.93 14.56 -4.38
CA GLY A 390 6.49 14.39 -4.13
C GLY A 390 6.16 13.41 -3.00
N GLY A 391 7.18 12.84 -2.36
CA GLY A 391 7.08 12.12 -1.11
C GLY A 391 7.29 13.05 0.09
N ASP A 392 7.30 12.44 1.26
CA ASP A 392 7.61 13.04 2.56
C ASP A 392 8.22 11.96 3.48
N ALA A 393 8.71 12.35 4.65
CA ALA A 393 9.28 11.43 5.63
C ALA A 393 8.32 10.30 6.05
N PRO A 394 7.01 10.55 6.35
CA PRO A 394 6.04 9.49 6.58
C PRO A 394 5.88 8.50 5.41
N SER A 395 5.93 8.98 4.16
CA SER A 395 5.86 8.13 2.97
C SER A 395 7.11 7.26 2.83
N ALA A 396 8.32 7.79 3.11
CA ALA A 396 9.54 6.97 3.13
C ALA A 396 9.54 5.92 4.26
N TYR A 397 8.94 6.25 5.41
CA TYR A 397 8.67 5.29 6.47
C TYR A 397 7.71 4.19 6.02
N ALA A 398 6.56 4.55 5.43
CA ALA A 398 5.55 3.59 5.00
C ALA A 398 5.97 2.79 3.74
N GLY A 399 6.84 3.35 2.90
CA GLY A 399 7.31 2.74 1.65
C GLY A 399 8.47 1.75 1.82
N SER A 400 8.92 1.50 3.05
CA SER A 400 10.02 0.58 3.35
C SER A 400 9.73 -0.25 4.60
N THR A 401 10.45 -1.37 4.78
CA THR A 401 10.35 -2.19 5.99
C THR A 401 11.46 -1.90 7.01
N PHE A 402 12.20 -0.80 6.85
CA PHE A 402 13.33 -0.45 7.72
C PHE A 402 12.94 -0.30 9.18
N ALA A 403 11.75 0.23 9.49
CA ALA A 403 11.25 0.33 10.86
C ALA A 403 10.98 -1.05 11.50
N ASN A 404 10.48 -2.01 10.71
CA ASN A 404 10.26 -3.38 11.19
C ASN A 404 11.60 -4.05 11.49
N LEU A 405 12.58 -3.89 10.60
CA LEU A 405 13.94 -4.40 10.77
C LEU A 405 14.65 -3.69 11.93
N ALA A 406 14.43 -2.39 12.14
CA ALA A 406 14.91 -1.63 13.28
C ALA A 406 14.36 -2.18 14.60
N SER A 407 13.07 -2.49 14.66
CA SER A 407 12.47 -3.16 15.83
C SER A 407 13.02 -4.56 16.08
N GLN A 408 13.46 -5.25 15.03
CA GLN A 408 14.05 -6.57 15.16
C GLN A 408 15.53 -6.53 15.60
N TYR A 409 16.31 -5.57 15.11
CA TYR A 409 17.77 -5.55 15.26
C TYR A 409 18.31 -4.37 16.07
N GLY A 410 17.45 -3.48 16.55
CA GLY A 410 17.77 -2.43 17.51
C GLY A 410 18.55 -1.23 16.96
N PHE A 411 18.47 -0.96 15.66
CA PHE A 411 18.98 0.29 15.06
C PHE A 411 17.89 1.37 14.97
N ILE A 412 18.29 2.63 14.84
CA ILE A 412 17.38 3.78 14.73
C ILE A 412 17.24 4.15 13.25
N VAL A 413 16.05 4.58 12.83
CA VAL A 413 15.83 5.11 11.48
C VAL A 413 15.44 6.58 11.54
N ILE A 414 16.20 7.43 10.87
CA ILE A 414 15.90 8.84 10.65
C ILE A 414 15.26 8.97 9.26
N TYR A 415 14.13 9.67 9.18
CA TYR A 415 13.45 10.01 7.94
C TYR A 415 13.47 11.53 7.79
N PRO A 416 14.46 12.10 7.09
CA PRO A 416 14.49 13.52 6.79
C PRO A 416 13.30 13.90 5.88
N ASP A 417 12.82 15.13 6.04
CA ASP A 417 11.66 15.69 5.32
C ASP A 417 12.09 16.97 4.61
N SER A 418 12.08 16.95 3.27
CA SER A 418 12.59 18.05 2.44
C SER A 418 11.83 19.35 2.73
N PRO A 419 12.52 20.49 2.85
CA PRO A 419 11.88 21.80 3.04
C PRO A 419 11.31 22.39 1.75
N ASN A 420 11.56 21.77 0.59
CA ASN A 420 11.13 22.27 -0.70
C ASN A 420 9.62 22.08 -0.92
N GLU A 421 8.86 23.17 -0.80
CA GLU A 421 7.39 23.16 -0.92
C GLU A 421 6.86 22.96 -2.35
N LYS A 422 7.72 23.02 -3.37
CA LYS A 422 7.28 22.98 -4.78
C LYS A 422 7.01 21.55 -5.25
N ASP A 423 7.95 20.66 -4.99
CA ASP A 423 7.91 19.28 -5.46
C ASP A 423 8.53 18.30 -4.45
N ASN A 424 8.84 18.76 -3.24
CA ASN A 424 9.46 17.97 -2.17
C ASN A 424 10.73 17.22 -2.63
N CYS A 425 11.39 17.65 -3.71
CA CYS A 425 12.70 17.12 -4.07
C CYS A 425 13.74 17.65 -3.08
N TRP A 426 14.81 16.89 -2.89
CA TRP A 426 15.99 17.34 -2.16
C TRP A 426 16.83 18.31 -2.99
N ASP A 427 17.42 19.32 -2.36
CA ASP A 427 18.50 20.06 -3.00
C ASP A 427 19.70 19.12 -3.17
N VAL A 428 19.96 18.74 -4.41
CA VAL A 428 21.12 17.95 -4.86
C VAL A 428 21.90 18.68 -5.96
N SER A 429 21.66 19.99 -6.09
CA SER A 429 22.15 20.81 -7.21
C SER A 429 23.01 21.97 -6.75
N SER A 430 22.71 22.58 -5.60
CA SER A 430 23.39 23.80 -5.19
C SER A 430 24.82 23.55 -4.71
N PRO A 431 25.72 24.55 -4.81
CA PRO A 431 27.03 24.46 -4.17
C PRO A 431 26.95 24.23 -2.65
N LYS A 432 25.88 24.67 -1.99
CA LYS A 432 25.70 24.53 -0.54
C LYS A 432 25.43 23.09 -0.12
N THR A 433 24.59 22.37 -0.86
CA THR A 433 24.28 20.96 -0.57
C THR A 433 25.41 20.02 -1.01
N LEU A 434 26.13 20.38 -2.08
CA LEU A 434 27.25 19.61 -2.64
C LEU A 434 28.59 19.86 -1.95
N THR A 435 28.64 20.69 -0.90
CA THR A 435 29.86 20.97 -0.14
C THR A 435 29.68 20.58 1.32
N HIS A 436 30.70 19.93 1.89
CA HIS A 436 30.76 19.59 3.31
C HIS A 436 30.56 20.83 4.18
N ASN A 437 29.56 20.82 5.05
CA ASN A 437 29.14 21.96 5.88
C ASN A 437 28.83 23.24 5.07
N GLY A 438 28.40 23.10 3.81
CA GLY A 438 28.06 24.22 2.92
C GLY A 438 26.72 24.89 3.23
N GLY A 439 25.92 24.32 4.13
CA GLY A 439 24.65 24.88 4.58
C GLY A 439 23.46 24.64 3.65
N GLY A 440 23.48 23.55 2.89
CA GLY A 440 22.31 23.03 2.17
C GLY A 440 21.57 21.94 2.95
N ASP A 441 20.64 21.26 2.29
CA ASP A 441 19.84 20.19 2.88
C ASP A 441 20.67 19.05 3.44
N SER A 442 21.78 18.70 2.76
CA SER A 442 22.72 17.69 3.21
C SER A 442 23.28 17.98 4.61
N MET A 443 23.52 19.26 4.95
CA MET A 443 23.96 19.67 6.28
C MET A 443 22.83 19.57 7.32
N GLY A 444 21.60 19.91 6.92
CA GLY A 444 20.41 19.73 7.76
C GLY A 444 20.23 18.27 8.18
N ILE A 445 20.39 17.34 7.24
CA ILE A 445 20.34 15.89 7.49
C ILE A 445 21.44 15.45 8.46
N VAL A 446 22.68 15.92 8.28
CA VAL A 446 23.80 15.58 9.17
C VAL A 446 23.56 16.12 10.59
N SER A 447 22.93 17.28 10.74
CA SER A 447 22.53 17.77 12.06
C SER A 447 21.51 16.87 12.76
N MET A 448 20.63 16.19 12.02
CA MET A 448 19.69 15.20 12.59
C MET A 448 20.42 13.95 13.06
N VAL A 449 21.42 13.49 12.30
CA VAL A 449 22.30 12.39 12.70
C VAL A 449 23.00 12.73 14.01
N ASN A 450 23.64 13.90 14.09
CA ASN A 450 24.35 14.33 15.29
C ASN A 450 23.41 14.41 16.50
N TRP A 451 22.23 15.00 16.32
CA TRP A 451 21.22 15.05 17.39
C TRP A 451 20.80 13.65 17.84
N THR A 452 20.65 12.70 16.92
CA THR A 452 20.25 11.33 17.22
C THR A 452 21.36 10.56 17.94
N LEU A 453 22.61 10.71 17.52
CA LEU A 453 23.78 10.14 18.19
C LEU A 453 23.84 10.61 19.65
N ASP A 454 23.74 11.92 19.88
CA ASP A 454 23.78 12.51 21.22
C ASP A 454 22.58 12.08 22.09
N THR A 455 21.38 12.00 21.50
CA THR A 455 20.14 11.71 22.24
C THR A 455 20.02 10.24 22.64
N TYR A 456 20.46 9.33 21.77
CA TYR A 456 20.25 7.89 21.95
C TYR A 456 21.52 7.08 22.16
N ASN A 457 22.67 7.75 22.37
CA ASN A 457 23.98 7.11 22.49
C ASN A 457 24.29 6.19 21.29
N GLY A 458 23.95 6.64 20.08
CA GLY A 458 24.15 5.88 18.85
C GLY A 458 25.63 5.64 18.54
N ASP A 459 25.95 4.59 17.79
CA ASP A 459 27.34 4.30 17.36
C ASP A 459 27.74 5.25 16.21
N PRO A 460 28.64 6.23 16.45
CA PRO A 460 29.03 7.21 15.42
C PRO A 460 29.81 6.57 14.26
N LEU A 461 30.28 5.33 14.40
CA LEU A 461 30.95 4.59 13.34
C LEU A 461 29.97 3.70 12.55
N ARG A 462 28.68 3.70 12.88
CA ARG A 462 27.62 2.90 12.23
C ARG A 462 26.43 3.75 11.84
N VAL A 463 26.70 4.83 11.11
CA VAL A 463 25.68 5.65 10.45
C VAL A 463 25.65 5.32 8.97
N PHE A 464 24.47 5.02 8.44
CA PHE A 464 24.26 4.60 7.06
C PHE A 464 23.15 5.42 6.41
N VAL A 465 23.12 5.46 5.08
CA VAL A 465 22.07 6.18 4.35
C VAL A 465 21.58 5.39 3.14
N THR A 466 20.28 5.45 2.90
CA THR A 466 19.64 4.86 1.72
C THR A 466 18.48 5.74 1.26
N GLY A 467 18.07 5.64 0.01
CA GLY A 467 16.94 6.41 -0.49
C GLY A 467 16.59 6.04 -1.92
N VAL A 468 15.44 6.53 -2.39
CA VAL A 468 14.91 6.28 -3.74
C VAL A 468 14.79 7.59 -4.50
N SER A 469 15.07 7.58 -5.82
CA SER A 469 14.92 8.75 -6.69
C SER A 469 15.70 9.96 -6.15
N SER A 470 15.07 11.11 -5.90
CA SER A 470 15.73 12.26 -5.25
C SER A 470 16.41 11.91 -3.92
N GLY A 471 15.86 10.98 -3.14
CA GLY A 471 16.51 10.46 -1.93
C GLY A 471 17.76 9.61 -2.24
N ALA A 472 17.80 8.93 -3.37
CA ALA A 472 18.99 8.23 -3.88
C ALA A 472 20.06 9.23 -4.36
N MET A 473 19.64 10.33 -4.99
CA MET A 473 20.54 11.44 -5.32
C MET A 473 21.14 12.04 -4.04
N MET A 474 20.31 12.31 -3.04
CA MET A 474 20.76 12.80 -1.73
C MET A 474 21.64 11.78 -0.99
N THR A 475 21.38 10.47 -1.14
CA THR A 475 22.26 9.40 -0.63
C THR A 475 23.67 9.52 -1.21
N ASN A 476 23.79 9.71 -2.52
CA ASN A 476 25.08 9.97 -3.17
C ASN A 476 25.74 11.25 -2.63
N VAL A 477 24.98 12.33 -2.45
CA VAL A 477 25.45 13.60 -1.86
C VAL A 477 26.00 13.41 -0.45
N LEU A 478 25.25 12.74 0.42
CA LEU A 478 25.62 12.53 1.82
C LEU A 478 26.88 11.66 1.95
N VAL A 479 26.98 10.57 1.19
CA VAL A 479 28.17 9.72 1.19
C VAL A 479 29.40 10.42 0.60
N GLY A 480 29.20 11.24 -0.44
CA GLY A 480 30.28 11.97 -1.10
C GLY A 480 30.81 13.14 -0.29
N ALA A 481 29.92 14.00 0.22
CA ALA A 481 30.27 15.24 0.93
C ALA A 481 30.50 15.04 2.43
N TYR A 482 29.94 13.99 3.06
CA TYR A 482 30.12 13.69 4.49
C TYR A 482 30.68 12.28 4.71
N PRO A 483 31.85 11.96 4.11
CA PRO A 483 32.51 10.67 4.23
C PRO A 483 33.01 10.37 5.65
N ASP A 484 33.09 11.38 6.52
CA ASP A 484 33.40 11.30 7.95
C ASP A 484 32.19 10.99 8.83
N VAL A 485 30.97 11.10 8.30
CA VAL A 485 29.72 10.81 9.03
C VAL A 485 29.19 9.43 8.67
N PHE A 486 29.13 9.10 7.39
CA PHE A 486 28.50 7.86 6.92
C PHE A 486 29.51 6.72 6.72
N ALA A 487 29.19 5.52 7.19
CA ALA A 487 29.96 4.29 6.95
C ALA A 487 29.55 3.58 5.64
N GLY A 488 28.41 3.92 5.06
CA GLY A 488 28.02 3.42 3.74
C GLY A 488 26.70 3.98 3.22
N GLY A 489 26.50 3.83 1.92
CA GLY A 489 25.28 4.21 1.21
C GLY A 489 24.66 3.08 0.38
N SER A 490 23.36 3.21 0.09
CA SER A 490 22.62 2.34 -0.82
C SER A 490 21.55 3.13 -1.57
N ALA A 491 21.75 3.41 -2.86
CA ALA A 491 20.95 4.36 -3.64
C ALA A 491 20.09 3.64 -4.71
N PHE A 492 18.80 3.94 -4.77
CA PHE A 492 17.84 3.32 -5.70
C PHE A 492 17.32 4.33 -6.73
N ALA A 493 17.57 4.09 -8.01
CA ALA A 493 17.20 4.97 -9.14
C ALA A 493 17.72 6.41 -8.97
N GLY A 494 19.02 6.53 -8.66
CA GLY A 494 19.70 7.80 -8.40
C GLY A 494 20.51 8.31 -9.59
N VAL A 495 21.38 9.28 -9.30
CA VAL A 495 22.38 9.81 -10.23
C VAL A 495 23.70 9.99 -9.48
N ALA A 496 24.81 10.05 -10.22
CA ALA A 496 26.13 10.31 -9.65
C ALA A 496 26.15 11.63 -8.85
N PHE A 497 26.97 11.67 -7.79
CA PHE A 497 27.24 12.88 -7.02
C PHE A 497 27.56 14.06 -7.95
N GLY A 498 26.90 15.20 -7.72
CA GLY A 498 27.15 16.42 -8.48
C GLY A 498 26.51 16.48 -9.87
N CYS A 499 25.91 15.40 -10.38
CA CYS A 499 25.31 15.37 -11.71
C CYS A 499 24.20 16.42 -11.88
N PHE A 500 23.36 16.64 -10.86
CA PHE A 500 22.34 17.71 -10.89
C PHE A 500 22.93 19.12 -10.75
N GLY A 501 24.12 19.24 -10.16
CA GLY A 501 24.89 20.48 -10.06
C GLY A 501 25.81 20.74 -11.26
N ASP A 502 25.89 19.83 -12.23
CA ASP A 502 26.79 19.99 -13.36
C ASP A 502 26.39 21.20 -14.22
N GLY A 503 27.39 22.02 -14.55
CA GLY A 503 27.21 23.30 -15.22
C GLY A 503 26.75 24.46 -14.31
N ILE A 504 26.47 24.21 -13.03
CA ILE A 504 26.15 25.28 -12.06
C ILE A 504 27.44 25.89 -11.51
N PRO A 505 27.67 27.21 -11.65
CA PRO A 505 28.86 27.86 -11.09
C PRO A 505 28.92 27.77 -9.55
N ALA A 506 30.11 27.59 -8.98
CA ALA A 506 30.32 27.46 -7.54
C ALA A 506 29.82 28.64 -6.68
N GLY A 507 29.62 29.83 -7.29
CA GLY A 507 29.07 31.01 -6.62
C GLY A 507 27.56 31.21 -6.81
N ALA A 508 26.86 30.30 -7.48
CA ALA A 508 25.42 30.41 -7.71
C ALA A 508 24.64 30.27 -6.39
N THR A 509 23.80 31.26 -6.09
CA THR A 509 22.94 31.28 -4.88
C THR A 509 21.48 31.04 -5.16
N ASP A 510 21.06 31.14 -6.43
CA ASP A 510 19.64 31.18 -6.83
C ASP A 510 19.17 29.86 -7.49
N LEU A 511 20.09 28.89 -7.63
CA LEU A 511 19.82 27.56 -8.19
C LEU A 511 19.89 26.51 -7.07
N VAL A 512 18.85 26.54 -6.24
CA VAL A 512 18.55 25.55 -5.19
C VAL A 512 17.36 24.73 -5.69
N ASP A 513 17.30 23.44 -5.33
CA ASP A 513 16.20 22.53 -5.74
C ASP A 513 16.02 22.45 -7.26
N TYR A 514 17.11 22.56 -8.02
CA TYR A 514 17.07 22.66 -9.46
C TYR A 514 17.00 21.27 -10.13
N TRP A 515 15.98 21.06 -10.96
CA TRP A 515 15.89 19.87 -11.81
C TRP A 515 16.80 20.00 -13.05
N ASN A 516 17.88 19.24 -13.07
CA ASN A 516 18.78 19.19 -14.21
C ASN A 516 18.34 18.12 -15.22
N SER A 517 17.57 18.54 -16.24
CA SER A 517 17.06 17.64 -17.27
C SER A 517 18.16 16.92 -18.06
N ALA A 518 19.33 17.54 -18.26
CA ALA A 518 20.43 16.89 -18.97
C ALA A 518 20.97 15.70 -18.15
N CYS A 519 21.09 15.84 -16.83
CA CYS A 519 21.46 14.74 -15.96
C CYS A 519 20.37 13.66 -15.92
N ALA A 520 19.12 14.05 -15.65
CA ALA A 520 18.00 13.11 -15.55
C ALA A 520 17.82 12.28 -16.84
N THR A 521 18.06 12.86 -18.01
CA THR A 521 17.94 12.18 -19.30
C THR A 521 19.22 11.47 -19.77
N GLY A 522 20.27 11.41 -18.94
CA GLY A 522 21.51 10.67 -19.23
C GLY A 522 22.44 11.36 -20.24
N GLN A 523 22.29 12.68 -20.42
CA GLN A 523 23.12 13.47 -21.34
C GLN A 523 24.43 13.95 -20.70
N ILE A 524 24.48 14.05 -19.38
CA ILE A 524 25.71 14.34 -18.64
C ILE A 524 26.47 13.03 -18.44
N GLN A 525 27.70 12.99 -18.96
CA GLN A 525 28.59 11.84 -18.83
C GLN A 525 30.00 12.33 -18.57
N HIS A 526 30.66 11.74 -17.57
CA HIS A 526 32.03 12.03 -17.24
C HIS A 526 32.88 10.76 -17.21
N THR A 527 34.20 10.95 -17.14
CA THR A 527 35.12 9.87 -16.81
C THR A 527 35.04 9.53 -15.31
N PRO A 528 35.48 8.33 -14.89
CA PRO A 528 35.57 7.99 -13.47
C PRO A 528 36.37 9.00 -12.64
N GLN A 529 37.46 9.54 -13.23
CA GLN A 529 38.32 10.50 -12.56
C GLN A 529 37.60 11.84 -12.34
N GLU A 530 36.91 12.37 -13.35
CA GLU A 530 36.16 13.62 -13.25
C GLU A 530 35.05 13.53 -12.19
N TRP A 531 34.28 12.44 -12.18
CA TRP A 531 33.29 12.20 -11.13
C TRP A 531 33.94 12.11 -9.74
N ALA A 532 35.07 11.43 -9.62
CA ALA A 532 35.81 11.33 -8.36
C ALA A 532 36.33 12.70 -7.89
N ASP A 533 36.78 13.54 -8.80
CA ASP A 533 37.28 14.88 -8.49
C ASP A 533 36.16 15.82 -8.02
N MET A 534 34.94 15.69 -8.56
CA MET A 534 33.75 16.38 -8.04
C MET A 534 33.48 15.98 -6.58
N VAL A 535 33.50 14.68 -6.28
CA VAL A 535 33.32 14.17 -4.90
C VAL A 535 34.43 14.66 -3.97
N ARG A 536 35.70 14.61 -4.39
CA ARG A 536 36.83 15.10 -3.57
C ARG A 536 36.71 16.60 -3.29
N SER A 537 36.22 17.37 -4.26
CA SER A 537 36.04 18.82 -4.14
C SER A 537 34.95 19.21 -3.14
N ALA A 538 34.02 18.29 -2.83
CA ALA A 538 33.00 18.50 -1.80
C ALA A 538 33.60 18.64 -0.39
N TYR A 539 34.73 17.97 -0.12
CA TYR A 539 35.46 18.07 1.15
C TYR A 539 36.99 18.08 0.92
N PRO A 540 37.57 19.20 0.46
CA PRO A 540 38.99 19.27 0.08
C PRO A 540 39.96 18.91 1.21
N GLY A 541 39.57 19.17 2.47
CA GLY A 541 40.36 18.87 3.66
C GLY A 541 40.31 17.40 4.13
N TYR A 542 39.49 16.55 3.50
CA TYR A 542 39.34 15.16 3.93
C TYR A 542 40.59 14.32 3.60
N GLY A 543 41.21 14.56 2.44
CA GLY A 543 42.41 13.87 1.97
C GLY A 543 42.19 12.38 1.62
N ASP A 544 43.28 11.62 1.66
CA ASP A 544 43.38 10.19 1.29
C ASP A 544 42.97 9.27 2.44
N LYS A 545 41.77 9.52 2.97
CA LYS A 545 41.19 8.73 4.05
C LYS A 545 40.24 7.68 3.50
N TRP A 546 39.85 6.77 4.39
CA TRP A 546 38.83 5.77 4.15
C TRP A 546 37.55 6.39 3.57
N ARG A 547 36.95 5.73 2.58
CA ARG A 547 35.70 6.17 1.95
C ARG A 547 34.58 5.16 2.21
N PRO A 548 33.33 5.62 2.39
CA PRO A 548 32.22 4.73 2.69
C PRO A 548 31.97 3.74 1.55
N LYS A 549 31.49 2.54 1.88
CA LYS A 549 31.08 1.57 0.86
C LYS A 549 29.76 1.99 0.21
N MET A 550 29.55 1.63 -1.04
CA MET A 550 28.36 2.07 -1.80
C MET A 550 27.64 0.92 -2.49
N GLN A 551 26.31 0.99 -2.51
CA GLN A 551 25.43 0.16 -3.33
C GLN A 551 24.58 1.07 -4.24
N VAL A 552 24.39 0.69 -5.50
CA VAL A 552 23.49 1.41 -6.43
C VAL A 552 22.56 0.44 -7.14
N PHE A 553 21.29 0.82 -7.32
CA PHE A 553 20.26 0.01 -7.97
C PHE A 553 19.56 0.84 -9.03
N HIS A 554 19.34 0.29 -10.23
CA HIS A 554 18.65 1.03 -11.29
C HIS A 554 17.82 0.13 -12.21
N GLY A 555 16.62 0.58 -12.54
CA GLY A 555 15.72 -0.08 -13.47
C GLY A 555 16.10 0.19 -14.94
N THR A 556 16.13 -0.82 -15.78
CA THR A 556 16.48 -0.63 -17.21
C THR A 556 15.38 0.07 -18.01
N ALA A 557 14.15 0.12 -17.49
CA ALA A 557 13.00 0.81 -18.08
C ALA A 557 12.68 2.13 -17.34
N ASP A 558 13.65 2.69 -16.61
CA ASP A 558 13.49 3.96 -15.92
C ASP A 558 13.43 5.14 -16.90
N ALA A 559 12.25 5.77 -16.97
CA ALA A 559 11.96 6.89 -17.84
C ALA A 559 12.09 8.26 -17.15
N ALA A 560 12.22 8.31 -15.82
CA ALA A 560 12.34 9.56 -15.07
C ALA A 560 13.81 9.91 -14.83
N VAL A 561 14.61 8.92 -14.46
CA VAL A 561 16.07 9.01 -14.36
C VAL A 561 16.64 7.92 -15.26
N ASN A 562 17.07 8.33 -16.46
CA ASN A 562 17.46 7.42 -17.52
C ASN A 562 18.53 6.42 -17.04
N TYR A 563 18.40 5.15 -17.46
CA TYR A 563 19.31 4.07 -17.10
C TYR A 563 20.80 4.34 -17.42
N THR A 564 21.13 5.27 -18.33
CA THR A 564 22.52 5.75 -18.50
C THR A 564 23.15 6.21 -17.19
N ASN A 565 22.36 6.79 -16.27
CA ASN A 565 22.85 7.23 -14.97
C ASN A 565 23.39 6.07 -14.09
N PHE A 566 22.91 4.84 -14.27
CA PHE A 566 23.49 3.66 -13.61
C PHE A 566 24.96 3.47 -14.00
N GLY A 567 25.28 3.68 -15.29
CA GLY A 567 26.66 3.65 -15.78
C GLY A 567 27.51 4.79 -15.22
N GLU A 568 26.93 5.98 -15.05
CA GLU A 568 27.61 7.13 -14.44
C GLU A 568 27.86 6.93 -12.94
N GLU A 569 26.91 6.36 -12.20
CA GLU A 569 27.11 5.97 -10.79
C GLU A 569 28.21 4.91 -10.64
N ILE A 570 28.25 3.91 -11.54
CA ILE A 570 29.36 2.94 -11.57
C ILE A 570 30.70 3.63 -11.83
N LYS A 571 30.78 4.54 -12.81
CA LYS A 571 31.99 5.34 -13.06
C LYS A 571 32.40 6.15 -11.84
N ALA A 572 31.45 6.85 -11.22
CA ALA A 572 31.70 7.69 -10.06
C ALA A 572 32.27 6.88 -8.89
N TRP A 573 31.58 5.82 -8.46
CA TRP A 573 32.01 5.08 -7.27
C TRP A 573 33.23 4.21 -7.51
N THR A 574 33.45 3.68 -8.72
CA THR A 574 34.72 3.03 -9.04
C THR A 574 35.88 4.03 -9.06
N GLY A 575 35.67 5.25 -9.57
CA GLY A 575 36.67 6.32 -9.53
C GLY A 575 36.99 6.79 -8.10
N VAL A 576 35.96 7.08 -7.30
CA VAL A 576 36.10 7.53 -5.90
C VAL A 576 36.84 6.51 -5.05
N LEU A 577 36.59 5.22 -5.27
CA LEU A 577 37.15 4.12 -4.49
C LEU A 577 38.45 3.54 -5.09
N GLY A 578 38.92 4.07 -6.22
CA GLY A 578 40.11 3.55 -6.92
C GLY A 578 39.95 2.09 -7.39
N LEU A 579 38.74 1.69 -7.77
CA LEU A 579 38.40 0.33 -8.20
C LEU A 579 38.40 0.22 -9.73
N SER A 580 38.62 -1.01 -10.23
CA SER A 580 38.40 -1.33 -11.64
C SER A 580 36.93 -1.16 -12.00
N GLN A 581 36.65 -0.68 -13.21
CA GLN A 581 35.30 -0.66 -13.79
C GLN A 581 34.82 -2.04 -14.28
N THR A 582 35.69 -3.04 -14.25
CA THR A 582 35.30 -4.42 -14.51
C THR A 582 34.90 -5.09 -13.19
N PRO A 583 33.67 -5.63 -13.08
CA PRO A 583 33.24 -6.29 -11.86
C PRO A 583 34.07 -7.55 -11.60
N THR A 584 34.38 -7.82 -10.34
CA THR A 584 35.04 -9.04 -9.89
C THR A 584 34.08 -10.23 -9.85
N LYS A 585 32.78 -9.97 -9.70
CA LYS A 585 31.70 -10.96 -9.83
C LYS A 585 30.48 -10.34 -10.50
N THR A 586 29.80 -11.15 -11.31
CA THR A 586 28.49 -10.84 -11.88
C THR A 586 27.56 -11.98 -11.49
N ILE A 587 26.46 -11.66 -10.81
CA ILE A 587 25.56 -12.62 -10.19
C ILE A 587 24.14 -12.33 -10.73
N PRO A 588 23.61 -13.16 -11.65
CA PRO A 588 22.26 -12.99 -12.16
C PRO A 588 21.20 -13.38 -11.10
N ASP A 589 19.96 -12.99 -11.38
CA ASP A 589 18.77 -13.24 -10.57
C ASP A 589 18.94 -12.88 -9.07
N THR A 590 19.61 -11.75 -8.81
CA THR A 590 19.96 -11.31 -7.45
C THR A 590 19.64 -9.82 -7.24
N PRO A 591 18.87 -9.45 -6.19
CA PRO A 591 18.21 -10.33 -5.22
C PRO A 591 16.91 -10.96 -5.77
N LEU A 592 16.43 -10.50 -6.93
CA LEU A 592 15.20 -10.96 -7.57
C LEU A 592 15.48 -11.51 -8.98
N ALA A 593 14.55 -12.30 -9.50
CA ALA A 593 14.60 -12.77 -10.90
C ALA A 593 14.70 -11.57 -11.87
N ASN A 594 15.51 -11.72 -12.92
CA ASN A 594 15.83 -10.69 -13.92
C ASN A 594 16.62 -9.48 -13.37
N TRP A 595 17.18 -9.56 -12.16
CA TRP A 595 18.11 -8.56 -11.64
C TRP A 595 19.53 -9.08 -11.69
N THR A 596 20.51 -8.24 -12.04
CA THR A 596 21.92 -8.63 -12.06
C THR A 596 22.70 -7.80 -11.07
N LYS A 597 23.35 -8.46 -10.11
CA LYS A 597 24.29 -7.87 -9.17
C LYS A 597 25.71 -7.91 -9.75
N TYR A 598 26.37 -6.76 -9.76
CA TYR A 598 27.77 -6.58 -10.11
C TYR A 598 28.54 -6.21 -8.84
N VAL A 599 29.64 -6.90 -8.57
CA VAL A 599 30.48 -6.68 -7.39
C VAL A 599 31.82 -6.13 -7.84
N TYR A 600 32.27 -5.04 -7.24
CA TYR A 600 33.51 -4.34 -7.59
C TYR A 600 34.48 -4.32 -6.40
N GLY A 601 35.76 -4.51 -6.73
CA GLY A 601 36.85 -4.44 -5.77
C GLY A 601 36.94 -5.63 -4.79
N PRO A 602 37.96 -5.62 -3.92
CA PRO A 602 38.13 -6.60 -2.85
C PRO A 602 36.99 -6.51 -1.83
N ALA A 603 36.51 -7.65 -1.33
CA ALA A 603 35.41 -7.76 -0.36
C ALA A 603 34.06 -7.15 -0.79
N GLY A 604 33.90 -6.81 -2.07
CA GLY A 604 32.65 -6.25 -2.61
C GLY A 604 32.33 -4.86 -2.06
N TRP A 605 33.32 -3.97 -2.03
CA TRP A 605 33.18 -2.63 -1.44
C TRP A 605 32.26 -1.69 -2.22
N PHE A 606 32.05 -1.99 -3.49
CA PHE A 606 31.03 -1.35 -4.32
C PHE A 606 30.21 -2.43 -5.01
N GLU A 607 28.88 -2.31 -4.95
CA GLU A 607 27.96 -3.21 -5.62
C GLU A 607 26.95 -2.41 -6.44
N ALA A 608 26.61 -2.91 -7.63
CA ALA A 608 25.66 -2.28 -8.53
C ALA A 608 24.63 -3.30 -9.00
N TYR A 609 23.36 -2.92 -9.06
CA TYR A 609 22.25 -3.81 -9.41
C TYR A 609 21.49 -3.25 -10.61
N SER A 610 21.50 -3.99 -11.70
CA SER A 610 20.66 -3.71 -12.87
C SER A 610 19.37 -4.52 -12.79
N ALA A 611 18.23 -3.84 -12.80
CA ALA A 611 16.92 -4.45 -12.69
C ALA A 611 16.19 -4.41 -14.04
N LEU A 612 16.17 -5.55 -14.76
CA LEU A 612 15.61 -5.63 -16.11
C LEU A 612 14.10 -5.37 -16.10
N ASP A 613 13.63 -4.54 -17.04
CA ASP A 613 12.24 -4.11 -17.25
C ASP A 613 11.60 -3.43 -16.03
N VAL A 614 12.41 -3.04 -15.03
CA VAL A 614 11.95 -2.27 -13.88
C VAL A 614 11.97 -0.79 -14.24
N THR A 615 10.88 -0.10 -13.91
CA THR A 615 10.70 1.35 -14.13
C THR A 615 11.31 2.16 -12.99
N HIS A 616 11.12 3.49 -12.98
CA HIS A 616 11.57 4.37 -11.89
C HIS A 616 11.03 3.97 -10.50
N ASN A 617 9.88 3.28 -10.46
CA ASN A 617 9.30 2.73 -9.23
C ASN A 617 10.02 1.42 -8.84
N ILE A 618 11.34 1.48 -8.71
CA ILE A 618 12.16 0.33 -8.31
C ILE A 618 11.83 -0.07 -6.87
N PRO A 619 11.48 -1.35 -6.61
CA PRO A 619 11.12 -1.78 -5.26
C PRO A 619 12.35 -1.80 -4.35
N VAL A 620 12.26 -1.12 -3.20
CA VAL A 620 13.30 -1.10 -2.18
C VAL A 620 13.54 -2.52 -1.64
N GLN A 621 14.79 -2.98 -1.72
CA GLN A 621 15.21 -4.29 -1.22
C GLN A 621 15.78 -4.13 0.20
N ALA A 622 14.91 -3.88 1.18
CA ALA A 622 15.33 -3.49 2.53
C ALA A 622 16.21 -4.54 3.23
N ASP A 623 15.94 -5.83 3.03
CA ASP A 623 16.79 -6.91 3.56
C ASP A 623 18.20 -6.86 2.98
N GLU A 624 18.34 -6.61 1.68
CA GLU A 624 19.65 -6.45 1.02
C GLU A 624 20.40 -5.25 1.58
N VAL A 625 19.72 -4.12 1.83
CA VAL A 625 20.32 -2.92 2.42
C VAL A 625 20.78 -3.18 3.86
N VAL A 626 19.96 -3.86 4.66
CA VAL A 626 20.27 -4.19 6.06
C VAL A 626 21.40 -5.20 6.15
N ASP A 627 21.47 -6.18 5.25
CA ASP A 627 22.60 -7.12 5.12
C ASP A 627 23.86 -6.40 4.64
N TRP A 628 23.73 -5.53 3.64
CA TRP A 628 24.81 -4.71 3.14
C TRP A 628 25.44 -3.88 4.25
N PHE A 629 24.65 -3.17 5.06
CA PHE A 629 25.18 -2.36 6.16
C PHE A 629 25.57 -3.15 7.41
N ASP A 630 25.36 -4.48 7.41
CA ASP A 630 25.59 -5.35 8.55
C ASP A 630 24.78 -4.90 9.78
N LEU A 631 23.55 -4.43 9.56
CA LEU A 631 22.65 -3.92 10.60
C LEU A 631 22.02 -5.04 11.44
N LYS A 632 22.08 -6.29 10.98
CA LYS A 632 21.66 -7.47 11.75
C LYS A 632 22.70 -7.87 12.81
N CYS A 633 23.97 -7.50 12.62
CA CYS A 633 25.06 -7.88 13.52
C CYS A 633 24.95 -7.17 14.88
N GLN A 634 25.32 -7.90 15.94
CA GLN A 634 25.40 -7.41 17.31
C GLN A 634 26.84 -7.61 17.85
N GLY A 635 27.37 -6.60 18.54
CA GLY A 635 28.70 -6.66 19.18
C GLY A 635 29.83 -5.99 18.41
N SER A 636 31.08 -6.23 18.82
CA SER A 636 32.24 -5.47 18.36
C SER A 636 32.82 -5.89 17.00
N SER A 637 32.35 -7.00 16.44
CA SER A 637 32.80 -7.51 15.13
C SER A 637 32.01 -6.95 13.95
N CYS A 638 30.96 -6.16 14.23
CA CYS A 638 30.11 -5.62 13.19
C CYS A 638 30.83 -4.54 12.38
N PHE A 639 30.45 -4.40 11.12
CA PHE A 639 31.06 -3.45 10.20
C PHE A 639 31.01 -2.01 10.75
N ARG A 640 32.15 -1.33 10.81
CA ARG A 640 32.25 0.06 11.25
C ARG A 640 33.00 0.91 10.24
N TRP A 641 32.73 2.21 10.25
CA TRP A 641 33.54 3.21 9.56
C TRP A 641 35.03 2.98 9.85
N GLY A 642 35.86 3.05 8.81
CA GLY A 642 37.29 2.83 8.91
C GLY A 642 37.75 1.36 8.95
N GLN A 643 36.84 0.38 8.89
CA GLN A 643 37.19 -1.04 8.88
C GLN A 643 37.14 -1.64 7.47
N GLY A 644 38.29 -1.99 6.88
CA GLY A 644 38.35 -2.60 5.53
C GLY A 644 38.28 -1.57 4.40
N GLY A 645 38.09 -2.03 3.16
CA GLY A 645 37.99 -1.17 1.98
C GLY A 645 39.32 -0.66 1.43
N PRO A 646 39.33 -0.09 0.22
CA PRO A 646 40.53 0.51 -0.35
C PRO A 646 40.90 1.81 0.38
N LEU A 647 42.17 1.95 0.77
CA LEU A 647 42.74 3.27 1.06
C LEU A 647 43.07 3.92 -0.28
N VAL A 648 42.32 4.96 -0.63
CA VAL A 648 42.49 5.64 -1.92
C VAL A 648 43.60 6.67 -1.75
N SER A 649 44.78 6.40 -2.30
CA SER A 649 45.86 7.40 -2.43
C SER A 649 45.61 8.26 -3.68
N ASN A 650 45.78 9.58 -3.57
CA ASN A 650 45.71 10.51 -4.71
C ASN A 650 46.66 10.14 -5.85
#